data_AF-A0A0G9HCQ8-F1
#
_entry.id   AF-A0A0G9HCQ8-F1
#
_cell.length_a   1.000
_cell.length_b   1.000
_cell.length_c   1.000
_cell.angle_alpha   90.00
_cell.angle_beta   90.00
_cell.angle_gamma   90.00
#
_symmetry.space_group_name_H-M   'P 1'
#
loop_
_entity.id
_entity.type
_entity.pdbx_description
1 polymer ?
#
loop_
_entity_poly.entity_id
_entity_poly.type
_entity_poly.pdbx_seq_one_letter_code
_entity_poly.pdbx_strand_id
1 'polypeptide(L)'
;MLSWLRGTACALFVLALGTPAIAGTPSAHVQLPLVVYDQNTGLSSLSVVRLLEDRHHFVWAGTEQGLYRFDGIGFNAMREKDGFQTSEVVSLAEDDDGHVWAGTRAGLQSQDDSGKFSWVRPDGRTMLVDRGQTLAPDGQDGMLVVTGHHLFRLARQAADRWTATPWPEGSASNAATFQVAAVYRHAGQVWFGCGEAICRKSDGVLTRFTAAQGVPPDKWVGFLVARDGTVWARGLRSVVGLAAGGSAFIAHDIPGGHGEVAATSIDLAQDREGRIVTRSDTGIARWDGTRWDLLDTHNGLPGVGISALIADHDGALWAGTYGRGVLYWSNAGAVENWTANQGLSDSLIWSITRAGPDSIWVAGESGGEVIVPSEGRAHRWPVSLPPPVQAHAVLTGPSGSIWYFLFDGRVVRYEPEDHRSEQVAQLPYLIRGAHRDRSGRFWVYTMGGLYELDPASGSAVHVAPNLIPSTMCSDMAEDAAGRLWLACNSGLYRHNGGGWARVRVLPDESPGGYENVAATPDGRLWLSALQPGLLTGLVGDGDTLTMEPVNDPLLAATRFYFLRADNQGRVWAGGGKGVDVLAEGIWTRLSSRDGLLWDETNHGAFFADADGSVWIGTPVGLTHVLKPADLLAPRTMTPQLFPARYGDRAVASDALPYERGAALTIAFGVSGNSAGHPVHFRYRLKPLDRDWVDTNQREVRYASLPWGHYRFEVQVVDENRRAPSAVASFEVAIQAPWWMTPGTFIALALAIVGLAVGAWRWRTQVLIAHARRLEGIVVERTKELRALLHARRRLLAHIGHDLRSPLSAIVNVARQWRWTGPDVEHPRTIERHARMLMELIDEVVEFSRGELTDVLLEPAPGYLHRFLHEAAEEGALLAQSNNNRLDVSIGIDLPAVVELDFRRLRQVLSNLLGNAAKYTRNGEIVFTVEAQTSDLGRSTRLRFAVEDTGIGLGDTGAETLLEPFVRGTNISDTPGSGLGLAIVAQLLDRMGSRLEAQGSSRGMGSRFSFEIEVPLADEHDVEPDLAMGQDPVAVEGHGRRVIVAEADAARRAVLCDLLNGYGFQSVPVDSANGLDGLEATRPALIIAEHRWPGEEEGAVIARLSKRLPGVPVLMFTAVPPAPADASHSTTAEMLLKPSDAAEVMSCVARMIDPSDGQSHPSPFAPARPASPPAKDGRPA
;
A
#
# COMPACT_ATOMS: atom_id res chain seq x y z
N MET A 1 -67.20 5.50 -22.72
CA MET A 1 -68.32 5.91 -23.59
C MET A 1 -67.83 7.07 -24.45
N LEU A 2 -68.08 6.98 -25.74
CA LEU A 2 -67.45 7.73 -26.84
C LEU A 2 -67.82 9.23 -26.90
N SER A 3 -66.94 9.99 -27.57
CA SER A 3 -67.23 11.07 -28.57
C SER A 3 -67.76 12.42 -28.06
N TRP A 4 -67.49 13.60 -28.64
CA TRP A 4 -66.48 14.12 -29.58
C TRP A 4 -66.81 15.63 -29.77
N LEU A 5 -65.77 16.42 -30.08
CA LEU A 5 -65.69 17.62 -30.94
C LEU A 5 -66.08 19.06 -30.50
N ARG A 6 -65.03 19.91 -30.68
CA ARG A 6 -64.95 21.25 -31.33
C ARG A 6 -65.58 22.43 -30.57
N GLY A 7 -64.93 23.59 -30.42
CA GLY A 7 -63.67 24.12 -30.94
C GLY A 7 -63.59 25.64 -30.66
N THR A 8 -62.42 26.21 -30.99
CA THR A 8 -62.09 27.64 -31.17
C THR A 8 -61.92 28.58 -29.96
N ALA A 9 -60.65 28.96 -29.80
CA ALA A 9 -60.04 30.17 -29.23
C ALA A 9 -60.79 31.50 -29.47
N CYS A 10 -60.70 32.47 -28.54
CA CYS A 10 -59.69 33.55 -28.56
C CYS A 10 -59.99 34.68 -27.55
N ALA A 11 -58.95 35.07 -26.78
CA ALA A 11 -58.52 36.41 -26.37
C ALA A 11 -59.50 37.40 -25.69
N LEU A 12 -59.20 37.86 -24.45
CA LEU A 12 -58.51 39.14 -24.12
C LEU A 12 -58.67 39.59 -22.63
N PHE A 13 -57.63 40.30 -22.14
CA PHE A 13 -57.45 41.11 -20.90
C PHE A 13 -57.15 40.38 -19.58
N VAL A 14 -56.10 40.69 -18.78
CA VAL A 14 -55.57 42.00 -18.34
C VAL A 14 -54.04 41.97 -18.05
N LEU A 15 -53.36 43.08 -18.37
CA LEU A 15 -51.99 43.47 -17.99
C LEU A 15 -51.81 43.69 -16.47
N ALA A 16 -50.74 43.12 -15.90
CA ALA A 16 -50.08 43.64 -14.71
C ALA A 16 -48.56 43.60 -14.92
N LEU A 17 -47.93 44.76 -14.71
CA LEU A 17 -46.50 45.01 -14.82
C LEU A 17 -45.72 44.14 -13.81
N GLY A 18 -45.03 43.12 -14.32
CA GLY A 18 -43.97 42.41 -13.61
C GLY A 18 -42.62 42.99 -14.00
N THR A 19 -41.89 43.51 -13.03
CA THR A 19 -40.45 43.80 -13.15
C THR A 19 -39.71 42.51 -13.52
N PRO A 20 -38.85 42.50 -14.56
CA PRO A 20 -38.06 41.32 -14.87
C PRO A 20 -37.08 41.06 -13.72
N ALA A 21 -37.09 39.85 -13.21
CA ALA A 21 -36.03 39.34 -12.34
C ALA A 21 -34.69 39.53 -13.08
N ILE A 22 -33.76 40.24 -12.45
CA ILE A 22 -32.43 40.48 -12.97
C ILE A 22 -31.74 39.12 -13.11
N ALA A 23 -31.43 38.78 -14.35
CA ALA A 23 -30.60 37.64 -14.72
C ALA A 23 -29.23 37.75 -14.02
N GLY A 24 -28.75 36.60 -13.53
CA GLY A 24 -27.53 36.49 -12.74
C GLY A 24 -26.31 37.15 -13.39
N THR A 25 -25.55 37.86 -12.56
CA THR A 25 -24.22 38.40 -12.86
C THR A 25 -23.20 37.28 -13.12
N PRO A 26 -22.14 37.57 -13.90
CA PRO A 26 -21.32 36.57 -14.59
C PRO A 26 -20.38 35.80 -13.65
N SER A 27 -20.30 34.46 -13.81
CA SER A 27 -19.32 33.57 -13.15
C SER A 27 -17.85 33.79 -13.58
N ALA A 28 -17.50 34.95 -14.13
CA ALA A 28 -16.26 35.12 -14.89
C ALA A 28 -14.98 35.22 -14.04
N HIS A 29 -15.06 35.36 -12.71
CA HIS A 29 -13.89 35.73 -11.90
C HIS A 29 -13.77 35.03 -10.55
N VAL A 30 -14.23 33.79 -10.42
CA VAL A 30 -14.06 33.01 -9.17
C VAL A 30 -13.03 31.89 -9.38
N GLN A 31 -12.28 31.54 -8.34
CA GLN A 31 -11.45 30.34 -8.31
C GLN A 31 -12.31 29.07 -8.35
N LEU A 32 -12.02 28.17 -9.29
CA LEU A 32 -12.75 26.93 -9.48
C LEU A 32 -12.42 25.91 -8.36
N PRO A 33 -13.41 25.17 -7.85
CA PRO A 33 -13.19 24.01 -6.98
C PRO A 33 -12.62 22.82 -7.78
N LEU A 34 -11.30 22.75 -7.89
CA LEU A 34 -10.59 21.71 -8.66
C LEU A 34 -9.92 20.69 -7.74
N VAL A 35 -10.15 19.42 -8.00
CA VAL A 35 -9.37 18.31 -7.45
C VAL A 35 -8.33 17.89 -8.49
N VAL A 36 -7.07 17.81 -8.09
CA VAL A 36 -5.97 17.44 -8.98
C VAL A 36 -5.59 15.98 -8.73
N TYR A 37 -5.58 15.19 -9.81
CA TYR A 37 -5.05 13.84 -9.83
C TYR A 37 -3.71 13.84 -10.57
N ASP A 38 -2.64 13.60 -9.82
CA ASP A 38 -1.25 13.56 -10.29
C ASP A 38 -0.54 12.25 -9.91
N GLN A 39 0.79 12.28 -9.85
CA GLN A 39 1.64 11.13 -9.48
C GLN A 39 1.30 10.57 -8.10
N ASN A 40 0.92 11.41 -7.12
CA ASN A 40 0.56 10.98 -5.78
C ASN A 40 -0.77 10.20 -5.77
N THR A 41 -1.58 10.38 -6.81
CA THR A 41 -2.86 9.68 -7.00
C THR A 41 -2.78 8.52 -7.99
N GLY A 42 -1.57 8.14 -8.40
CA GLY A 42 -1.31 6.94 -9.22
C GLY A 42 -1.11 7.18 -10.72
N LEU A 43 -1.17 8.43 -11.21
CA LEU A 43 -0.83 8.78 -12.60
C LEU A 43 0.68 8.96 -12.77
N SER A 44 1.40 7.93 -13.24
CA SER A 44 2.84 8.06 -13.51
C SER A 44 3.17 9.02 -14.67
N SER A 45 2.27 9.19 -15.64
CA SER A 45 2.38 10.21 -16.69
C SER A 45 1.33 11.29 -16.51
N LEU A 46 1.78 12.55 -16.47
CA LEU A 46 0.95 13.73 -16.25
C LEU A 46 0.45 14.39 -17.55
N SER A 47 0.91 13.91 -18.71
CA SER A 47 0.42 14.34 -20.02
C SER A 47 -0.72 13.42 -20.45
N VAL A 48 -1.93 13.86 -20.15
CA VAL A 48 -3.17 13.15 -20.47
C VAL A 48 -3.55 13.51 -21.90
N VAL A 49 -3.84 12.52 -22.73
CA VAL A 49 -4.16 12.71 -24.15
C VAL A 49 -5.65 12.48 -24.42
N ARG A 50 -6.26 11.51 -23.72
CA ARG A 50 -7.66 11.14 -23.89
C ARG A 50 -8.30 10.74 -22.56
N LEU A 51 -9.57 11.08 -22.40
CA LEU A 51 -10.41 10.61 -21.31
C LEU A 51 -11.62 9.86 -21.88
N LEU A 52 -12.13 8.89 -21.13
CA LEU A 52 -13.37 8.15 -21.40
C LEU A 52 -13.99 7.74 -20.06
N GLU A 53 -15.29 7.83 -19.91
CA GLU A 53 -16.02 7.09 -18.87
C GLU A 53 -16.67 5.86 -19.52
N ASP A 54 -16.52 4.69 -18.91
CA ASP A 54 -17.19 3.46 -19.39
C ASP A 54 -18.59 3.27 -18.79
N ARG A 55 -19.35 2.29 -19.27
CA ARG A 55 -20.69 1.96 -18.74
C ARG A 55 -20.73 1.53 -17.28
N HIS A 56 -19.57 1.16 -16.71
CA HIS A 56 -19.42 0.80 -15.30
C HIS A 56 -19.03 2.01 -14.44
N HIS A 57 -19.00 3.21 -15.03
CA HIS A 57 -18.66 4.47 -14.38
C HIS A 57 -17.21 4.57 -13.91
N PHE A 58 -16.31 3.81 -14.54
CA PHE A 58 -14.88 4.02 -14.38
C PHE A 58 -14.38 5.06 -15.37
N VAL A 59 -13.54 5.96 -14.89
CA VAL A 59 -12.88 6.97 -15.73
C VAL A 59 -11.52 6.44 -16.19
N TRP A 60 -11.32 6.40 -17.49
CA TRP A 60 -10.09 5.97 -18.14
C TRP A 60 -9.30 7.17 -18.64
N ALA A 61 -8.01 7.17 -18.36
CA ALA A 61 -7.07 8.18 -18.83
C ALA A 61 -6.00 7.54 -19.73
N GLY A 62 -6.04 7.90 -21.01
CA GLY A 62 -4.97 7.64 -21.96
C GLY A 62 -3.91 8.73 -21.86
N THR A 63 -2.65 8.34 -21.69
CA THR A 63 -1.52 9.26 -21.53
C THR A 63 -0.43 8.97 -22.57
N GLU A 64 0.61 9.81 -22.60
CA GLU A 64 1.80 9.58 -23.43
C GLU A 64 2.58 8.31 -23.08
N GLN A 65 2.35 7.71 -21.91
CA GLN A 65 3.09 6.53 -21.44
C GLN A 65 2.19 5.38 -21.02
N GLY A 66 0.91 5.37 -21.40
CA GLY A 66 0.02 4.23 -21.11
C GLY A 66 -1.40 4.60 -20.76
N LEU A 67 -2.16 3.57 -20.39
CA LEU A 67 -3.57 3.63 -20.02
C LEU A 67 -3.75 3.48 -18.51
N TYR A 68 -4.61 4.30 -17.92
CA TYR A 68 -4.92 4.30 -16.50
C TYR A 68 -6.42 4.23 -16.30
N ARG A 69 -6.86 3.56 -15.23
CA ARG A 69 -8.26 3.49 -14.80
C ARG A 69 -8.41 4.06 -13.40
N PHE A 70 -9.29 5.04 -13.25
CA PHE A 70 -9.75 5.57 -11.97
C PHE A 70 -10.89 4.71 -11.44
N ASP A 71 -10.73 4.21 -10.21
CA ASP A 71 -11.68 3.30 -9.57
C ASP A 71 -12.45 3.92 -8.40
N GLY A 72 -12.59 5.24 -8.41
CA GLY A 72 -13.23 6.01 -7.36
C GLY A 72 -12.31 6.33 -6.17
N ILE A 73 -11.04 5.88 -6.17
CA ILE A 73 -10.06 6.25 -5.14
C ILE A 73 -8.82 6.87 -5.78
N GLY A 74 -8.27 6.22 -6.81
CA GLY A 74 -7.07 6.67 -7.50
C GLY A 74 -6.93 6.05 -8.89
N PHE A 75 -5.95 6.53 -9.65
CA PHE A 75 -5.64 5.98 -10.96
C PHE A 75 -4.71 4.76 -10.83
N ASN A 76 -5.06 3.67 -11.51
CA ASN A 76 -4.25 2.47 -11.59
C ASN A 76 -3.80 2.25 -13.03
N ALA A 77 -2.50 2.12 -13.27
CA ALA A 77 -1.95 1.85 -14.60
C ALA A 77 -2.29 0.43 -15.07
N MET A 78 -2.74 0.29 -16.32
CA MET A 78 -2.85 -0.99 -17.00
C MET A 78 -1.46 -1.42 -17.47
N ARG A 79 -1.00 -2.60 -17.04
CA ARG A 79 0.35 -3.11 -17.29
C ARG A 79 0.32 -4.39 -18.13
N GLU A 80 1.50 -4.95 -18.38
CA GLU A 80 1.66 -6.20 -19.14
C GLU A 80 0.89 -7.38 -18.52
N LYS A 81 0.79 -7.44 -17.18
CA LYS A 81 -0.04 -8.42 -16.47
C LYS A 81 -1.54 -8.31 -16.84
N ASP A 82 -1.99 -7.12 -17.17
CA ASP A 82 -3.36 -6.79 -17.59
C ASP A 82 -3.50 -6.92 -19.12
N GLY A 83 -2.48 -7.42 -19.83
CA GLY A 83 -2.43 -7.56 -21.29
C GLY A 83 -2.20 -6.25 -22.04
N PHE A 84 -2.02 -5.13 -21.34
CA PHE A 84 -1.82 -3.82 -21.95
C PHE A 84 -0.32 -3.56 -22.17
N GLN A 85 0.06 -3.18 -23.39
CA GLN A 85 1.45 -2.84 -23.69
C GLN A 85 1.63 -1.33 -23.58
N THR A 86 2.54 -0.90 -22.71
CA THR A 86 2.85 0.52 -22.48
C THR A 86 3.16 1.23 -23.79
N SER A 87 2.28 2.16 -24.18
CA SER A 87 2.39 2.97 -25.37
C SER A 87 1.59 4.25 -25.18
N GLU A 88 1.87 5.26 -26.00
CA GLU A 88 1.06 6.47 -26.06
C GLU A 88 -0.37 6.13 -26.51
N VAL A 89 -1.35 6.38 -25.65
CA VAL A 89 -2.77 6.17 -25.92
C VAL A 89 -3.38 7.45 -26.46
N VAL A 90 -3.78 7.43 -27.72
CA VAL A 90 -4.29 8.61 -28.44
C VAL A 90 -5.81 8.61 -28.59
N SER A 91 -6.46 7.46 -28.41
CA SER A 91 -7.90 7.31 -28.59
C SER A 91 -8.46 6.23 -27.67
N LEU A 92 -9.68 6.45 -27.20
CA LEU A 92 -10.42 5.54 -26.33
C LEU A 92 -11.87 5.49 -26.80
N ALA A 93 -12.45 4.29 -26.81
CA ALA A 93 -13.88 4.07 -27.02
C ALA A 93 -14.32 2.81 -26.27
N GLU A 94 -15.62 2.71 -26.04
CA GLU A 94 -16.25 1.51 -25.50
C GLU A 94 -17.09 0.88 -26.61
N ASP A 95 -17.03 -0.45 -26.75
CA ASP A 95 -17.90 -1.16 -27.71
C ASP A 95 -19.30 -1.40 -27.15
N ASP A 96 -20.18 -2.01 -27.94
CA ASP A 96 -21.57 -2.25 -27.54
C ASP A 96 -21.69 -3.30 -26.40
N ASP A 97 -20.68 -4.14 -26.18
CA ASP A 97 -20.63 -5.15 -25.10
C ASP A 97 -20.01 -4.62 -23.80
N GLY A 98 -19.27 -3.53 -23.87
CA GLY A 98 -18.72 -2.82 -22.70
C GLY A 98 -17.23 -3.00 -22.52
N HIS A 99 -16.55 -3.49 -23.56
CA HIS A 99 -15.11 -3.58 -23.55
C HIS A 99 -14.50 -2.24 -23.95
N VAL A 100 -13.43 -1.87 -23.24
CA VAL A 100 -12.67 -0.67 -23.57
C VAL A 100 -11.68 -0.97 -24.69
N TRP A 101 -11.68 -0.10 -25.69
CA TRP A 101 -10.76 -0.09 -26.82
C TRP A 101 -9.78 1.05 -26.69
N ALA A 102 -8.50 0.74 -26.87
CA ALA A 102 -7.40 1.69 -26.83
C ALA A 102 -6.72 1.79 -28.19
N GLY A 103 -6.81 2.97 -28.80
CA GLY A 103 -5.99 3.35 -29.93
C GLY A 103 -4.64 3.87 -29.44
N THR A 104 -3.57 3.16 -29.76
CA THR A 104 -2.20 3.53 -29.41
C THR A 104 -1.37 3.82 -30.65
N ARG A 105 -0.22 4.49 -30.48
CA ARG A 105 0.75 4.65 -31.58
C ARG A 105 1.40 3.36 -32.04
N ALA A 106 1.28 2.28 -31.27
CA ALA A 106 1.73 0.94 -31.65
C ALA A 106 0.63 0.11 -32.33
N GLY A 107 -0.64 0.55 -32.28
CA GLY A 107 -1.80 -0.11 -32.89
C GLY A 107 -3.03 -0.11 -31.98
N LEU A 108 -4.02 -0.94 -32.32
CA LEU A 108 -5.26 -1.09 -31.54
C LEU A 108 -5.16 -2.23 -30.54
N GLN A 109 -5.62 -1.99 -29.31
CA GLN A 109 -5.89 -3.04 -28.32
C GLN A 109 -7.34 -2.97 -27.84
N SER A 110 -7.96 -4.11 -27.59
CA SER A 110 -9.30 -4.22 -27.02
C SER A 110 -9.28 -5.08 -25.75
N GLN A 111 -10.13 -4.73 -24.80
CA GLN A 111 -10.36 -5.51 -23.59
C GLN A 111 -11.25 -6.74 -23.88
N ASP A 112 -11.12 -7.81 -23.08
CA ASP A 112 -12.02 -8.96 -23.06
C ASP A 112 -12.91 -8.97 -21.79
N ASP A 113 -13.80 -9.97 -21.65
CA ASP A 113 -14.69 -10.13 -20.49
C ASP A 113 -13.95 -10.26 -19.15
N SER A 114 -12.68 -10.70 -19.17
CA SER A 114 -11.84 -10.81 -17.97
C SER A 114 -11.18 -9.49 -17.59
N GLY A 115 -11.32 -8.47 -18.43
CA GLY A 115 -10.69 -7.18 -18.29
C GLY A 115 -9.29 -7.10 -18.90
N LYS A 116 -8.80 -8.14 -19.58
CA LYS A 116 -7.45 -8.22 -20.14
C LYS A 116 -7.41 -7.64 -21.56
N PHE A 117 -6.36 -6.88 -21.87
CA PHE A 117 -6.18 -6.31 -23.21
C PHE A 117 -5.48 -7.27 -24.17
N SER A 118 -5.85 -7.20 -25.45
CA SER A 118 -5.24 -7.96 -26.53
C SER A 118 -5.14 -7.13 -27.81
N TRP A 119 -4.20 -7.47 -28.69
CA TRP A 119 -3.98 -6.75 -29.96
C TRP A 119 -5.07 -7.06 -30.98
N VAL A 120 -5.62 -6.00 -31.59
CA VAL A 120 -6.56 -6.12 -32.70
C VAL A 120 -5.82 -5.88 -34.02
N ARG A 121 -5.68 -6.93 -34.83
CA ARG A 121 -4.96 -6.90 -36.13
C ARG A 121 -5.86 -7.35 -37.28
N PRO A 122 -6.66 -6.46 -37.86
CA PRO A 122 -7.51 -6.78 -39.00
C PRO A 122 -6.69 -7.26 -40.19
N ASP A 123 -7.05 -8.42 -40.75
CA ASP A 123 -6.33 -9.04 -41.87
C ASP A 123 -4.81 -9.19 -41.62
N GLY A 124 -4.42 -9.34 -40.35
CA GLY A 124 -3.01 -9.43 -39.92
C GLY A 124 -2.24 -8.10 -39.95
N ARG A 125 -2.92 -6.98 -40.19
CA ARG A 125 -2.31 -5.64 -40.29
C ARG A 125 -2.48 -4.85 -39.00
N THR A 126 -1.46 -4.07 -38.67
CA THR A 126 -1.54 -3.09 -37.58
C THR A 126 -2.28 -1.84 -38.08
N MET A 127 -3.36 -1.47 -37.39
CA MET A 127 -4.09 -0.22 -37.64
C MET A 127 -3.56 0.86 -36.71
N LEU A 128 -2.92 1.88 -37.29
CA LEU A 128 -2.37 3.00 -36.52
C LEU A 128 -3.42 4.09 -36.36
N VAL A 129 -3.53 4.63 -35.15
CA VAL A 129 -4.38 5.79 -34.84
C VAL A 129 -3.45 6.93 -34.45
N ASP A 130 -3.71 8.12 -34.97
CA ASP A 130 -2.96 9.33 -34.66
C ASP A 130 -3.75 10.24 -33.71
N ARG A 131 -3.07 11.21 -33.09
CA ARG A 131 -3.71 12.21 -32.24
C ARG A 131 -4.84 12.93 -33.00
N GLY A 132 -6.02 12.95 -32.40
CA GLY A 132 -7.23 13.60 -32.91
C GLY A 132 -8.12 12.66 -33.73
N GLN A 133 -7.68 11.41 -33.94
CA GLN A 133 -8.48 10.36 -34.56
C GLN A 133 -9.28 9.60 -33.50
N THR A 134 -10.60 9.59 -33.64
CA THR A 134 -11.50 8.93 -32.68
C THR A 134 -11.91 7.54 -33.14
N LEU A 135 -12.37 6.75 -32.18
CA LEU A 135 -12.98 5.44 -32.35
C LEU A 135 -14.47 5.54 -32.01
N ALA A 136 -15.31 4.73 -32.64
CA ALA A 136 -16.73 4.63 -32.27
C ALA A 136 -17.28 3.23 -32.58
N PRO A 137 -18.13 2.63 -31.73
CA PRO A 137 -18.74 1.33 -32.03
C PRO A 137 -19.54 1.39 -33.34
N ASP A 138 -19.59 0.29 -34.09
CA ASP A 138 -20.33 0.21 -35.35
C ASP A 138 -21.81 -0.17 -35.18
N GLY A 139 -22.21 -0.67 -34.00
CA GLY A 139 -23.55 -1.16 -33.70
C GLY A 139 -23.80 -2.64 -33.98
N GLN A 140 -22.78 -3.40 -34.40
CA GLN A 140 -22.86 -4.80 -34.83
C GLN A 140 -21.60 -5.58 -34.38
N ASP A 141 -21.18 -5.43 -33.11
CA ASP A 141 -19.99 -6.10 -32.53
C ASP A 141 -18.69 -5.78 -33.31
N GLY A 142 -18.58 -4.53 -33.75
CA GLY A 142 -17.46 -4.00 -34.48
C GLY A 142 -17.10 -2.57 -34.08
N MET A 143 -16.02 -2.06 -34.67
CA MET A 143 -15.46 -0.75 -34.33
C MET A 143 -15.21 0.07 -35.59
N LEU A 144 -15.65 1.32 -35.61
CA LEU A 144 -15.28 2.32 -36.60
C LEU A 144 -13.97 2.97 -36.17
N VAL A 145 -12.98 2.91 -37.05
CA VAL A 145 -11.62 3.39 -36.80
C VAL A 145 -11.23 4.39 -37.88
N VAL A 146 -10.79 5.57 -37.45
CA VAL A 146 -10.11 6.52 -38.34
C VAL A 146 -8.62 6.17 -38.38
N THR A 147 -8.08 5.84 -39.54
CA THR A 147 -6.64 5.64 -39.75
C THR A 147 -6.20 6.32 -41.05
N GLY A 148 -5.07 7.04 -41.01
CA GLY A 148 -4.57 7.78 -42.17
C GLY A 148 -5.58 8.77 -42.77
N HIS A 149 -6.44 9.36 -41.93
CA HIS A 149 -7.57 10.22 -42.33
C HIS A 149 -8.69 9.53 -43.14
N HIS A 150 -8.75 8.20 -43.13
CA HIS A 150 -9.82 7.43 -43.75
C HIS A 150 -10.57 6.62 -42.69
N LEU A 151 -11.87 6.46 -42.89
CA LEU A 151 -12.74 5.75 -41.96
C LEU A 151 -12.90 4.30 -42.41
N PHE A 152 -12.61 3.37 -41.50
CA PHE A 152 -12.74 1.94 -41.71
C PHE A 152 -13.70 1.34 -40.69
N ARG A 153 -14.42 0.31 -41.11
CA ARG A 153 -15.20 -0.56 -40.24
C ARG A 153 -14.39 -1.82 -39.97
N LEU A 154 -14.18 -2.11 -38.69
CA LEU A 154 -13.62 -3.37 -38.20
C LEU A 154 -14.75 -4.30 -37.80
N ALA A 155 -14.82 -5.46 -38.43
CA ALA A 155 -15.80 -6.49 -38.11
C ALA A 155 -15.10 -7.76 -37.60
N ARG A 156 -15.63 -8.32 -36.51
CA ARG A 156 -15.17 -9.57 -35.90
C ARG A 156 -15.73 -10.76 -36.70
N GLN A 157 -14.84 -11.62 -37.21
CA GLN A 157 -15.22 -12.88 -37.90
C GLN A 157 -15.19 -14.09 -36.97
N ALA A 158 -14.28 -14.08 -35.99
CA ALA A 158 -14.12 -15.06 -34.91
C ALA A 158 -13.36 -14.37 -33.76
N ALA A 159 -13.23 -15.02 -32.59
CA ALA A 159 -12.64 -14.42 -31.37
C ALA A 159 -11.35 -13.60 -31.61
N ASP A 160 -10.44 -14.10 -32.46
CA ASP A 160 -9.16 -13.44 -32.77
C ASP A 160 -9.02 -12.93 -34.22
N ARG A 161 -10.09 -13.00 -35.03
CA ARG A 161 -10.02 -12.64 -36.45
C ARG A 161 -10.87 -11.43 -36.77
N TRP A 162 -10.19 -10.36 -37.15
CA TRP A 162 -10.79 -9.09 -37.54
C TRP A 162 -10.59 -8.84 -39.04
N THR A 163 -11.54 -8.13 -39.65
CA THR A 163 -11.43 -7.65 -41.04
C THR A 163 -11.68 -6.16 -41.09
N ALA A 164 -10.93 -5.45 -41.94
CA ALA A 164 -11.08 -4.01 -42.12
C ALA A 164 -11.67 -3.69 -43.50
N THR A 165 -12.78 -2.95 -43.53
CA THR A 165 -13.41 -2.50 -44.79
C THR A 165 -13.57 -0.98 -44.80
N PRO A 166 -13.31 -0.29 -45.92
CA PRO A 166 -13.59 1.14 -46.02
C PRO A 166 -15.07 1.45 -45.74
N TRP A 167 -15.35 2.48 -44.94
CA TRP A 167 -16.70 2.86 -44.55
C TRP A 167 -16.91 4.37 -44.77
N PRO A 168 -18.09 4.80 -45.28
CA PRO A 168 -19.31 4.03 -45.51
C PRO A 168 -19.34 3.23 -46.83
N GLU A 169 -19.92 2.03 -46.76
CA GLU A 169 -20.18 1.15 -47.92
C GLU A 169 -21.07 1.84 -48.97
N GLY A 170 -20.80 1.61 -50.27
CA GLY A 170 -21.74 1.91 -51.36
C GLY A 170 -21.75 3.33 -51.94
N SER A 171 -20.84 4.24 -51.57
CA SER A 171 -20.74 5.54 -52.27
C SER A 171 -19.98 5.40 -53.58
N ALA A 172 -20.70 5.17 -54.68
CA ALA A 172 -20.16 5.10 -56.03
C ALA A 172 -19.55 6.43 -56.57
N SER A 173 -19.25 7.43 -55.73
CA SER A 173 -18.47 8.58 -56.22
C SER A 173 -17.63 9.40 -55.24
N ASN A 174 -17.75 9.41 -53.90
CA ASN A 174 -16.90 10.31 -53.10
C ASN A 174 -16.66 9.99 -51.60
N ALA A 175 -17.33 8.99 -50.99
CA ALA A 175 -17.19 8.80 -49.53
C ALA A 175 -15.85 8.19 -49.08
N ALA A 176 -15.23 7.34 -49.91
CA ALA A 176 -13.92 6.75 -49.62
C ALA A 176 -12.74 7.74 -49.76
N THR A 177 -12.98 8.93 -50.34
CA THR A 177 -11.97 9.97 -50.60
C THR A 177 -11.96 11.10 -49.58
N PHE A 178 -12.92 11.14 -48.64
CA PHE A 178 -12.95 12.21 -47.64
C PHE A 178 -11.85 12.03 -46.59
N GLN A 179 -11.18 13.13 -46.26
CA GLN A 179 -10.37 13.19 -45.05
C GLN A 179 -11.31 13.27 -43.85
N VAL A 180 -11.34 12.20 -43.06
CA VAL A 180 -12.08 12.07 -41.81
C VAL A 180 -11.11 12.26 -40.66
N ALA A 181 -11.46 13.13 -39.72
CA ALA A 181 -10.67 13.32 -38.50
C ALA A 181 -11.31 12.58 -37.32
N ALA A 182 -12.60 12.77 -37.10
CA ALA A 182 -13.33 12.13 -36.00
C ALA A 182 -14.63 11.47 -36.49
N VAL A 183 -15.01 10.42 -35.77
CA VAL A 183 -16.26 9.68 -35.84
C VAL A 183 -16.92 9.64 -34.46
N TYR A 184 -18.25 9.74 -34.43
CA TYR A 184 -19.06 9.69 -33.22
C TYR A 184 -20.38 8.97 -33.52
N ARG A 185 -20.82 8.10 -32.61
CA ARG A 185 -22.08 7.36 -32.74
C ARG A 185 -23.02 7.69 -31.59
N HIS A 186 -24.29 7.95 -31.90
CA HIS A 186 -25.35 8.12 -30.92
C HIS A 186 -26.69 7.66 -31.50
N ALA A 187 -27.45 6.83 -30.75
CA ALA A 187 -28.78 6.33 -31.13
C ALA A 187 -28.88 5.79 -32.58
N GLY A 188 -27.88 5.01 -33.01
CA GLY A 188 -27.82 4.43 -34.36
C GLY A 188 -27.41 5.40 -35.48
N GLN A 189 -27.21 6.68 -35.17
CA GLN A 189 -26.67 7.67 -36.09
C GLN A 189 -25.16 7.77 -35.93
N VAL A 190 -24.45 7.83 -37.06
CA VAL A 190 -22.99 8.04 -37.08
C VAL A 190 -22.70 9.41 -37.69
N TRP A 191 -22.04 10.26 -36.92
CA TRP A 191 -21.60 11.59 -37.28
C TRP A 191 -20.09 11.61 -37.49
N PHE A 192 -19.64 12.27 -38.55
CA PHE A 192 -18.22 12.37 -38.85
C PHE A 192 -17.92 13.58 -39.73
N GLY A 193 -16.70 14.10 -39.65
CA GLY A 193 -16.22 15.12 -40.58
C GLY A 193 -15.95 14.50 -41.96
N CYS A 194 -16.44 15.13 -43.03
CA CYS A 194 -16.21 14.69 -44.41
C CYS A 194 -15.58 15.82 -45.25
N GLY A 195 -14.26 15.97 -45.09
CA GLY A 195 -13.52 17.16 -45.56
C GLY A 195 -13.87 18.38 -44.70
N GLU A 196 -14.28 19.47 -45.34
CA GLU A 196 -14.69 20.71 -44.66
C GLU A 196 -16.16 20.72 -44.19
N ALA A 197 -16.87 19.61 -44.40
CA ALA A 197 -18.31 19.45 -44.14
C ALA A 197 -18.57 18.45 -43.00
N ILE A 198 -19.80 18.44 -42.48
CA ILE A 198 -20.28 17.42 -41.53
C ILE A 198 -21.12 16.40 -42.29
N CYS A 199 -20.90 15.12 -42.03
CA CYS A 199 -21.68 14.02 -42.59
C CYS A 199 -22.39 13.24 -41.48
N ARG A 200 -23.62 12.80 -41.78
CA ARG A 200 -24.43 11.93 -40.93
C ARG A 200 -24.86 10.70 -41.71
N LYS A 201 -24.67 9.51 -41.17
CA LYS A 201 -25.28 8.29 -41.68
C LYS A 201 -26.33 7.76 -40.69
N SER A 202 -27.57 7.60 -41.16
CA SER A 202 -28.69 7.00 -40.41
C SER A 202 -29.45 6.07 -41.35
N ASP A 203 -29.79 4.87 -40.91
CA ASP A 203 -30.57 3.89 -41.70
C ASP A 203 -29.99 3.65 -43.12
N GLY A 204 -28.66 3.65 -43.23
CA GLY A 204 -27.94 3.51 -44.50
C GLY A 204 -27.87 4.79 -45.35
N VAL A 205 -28.64 5.83 -45.04
CA VAL A 205 -28.68 7.10 -45.77
C VAL A 205 -27.58 8.04 -45.30
N LEU A 206 -26.70 8.45 -46.21
CA LEU A 206 -25.65 9.44 -45.96
C LEU A 206 -26.17 10.86 -46.30
N THR A 207 -26.25 11.74 -45.31
CA THR A 207 -26.57 13.16 -45.44
C THR A 207 -25.31 13.99 -45.25
N ARG A 208 -25.07 14.98 -46.12
CA ARG A 208 -23.93 15.90 -46.03
C ARG A 208 -24.43 17.33 -45.78
N PHE A 209 -23.89 17.98 -44.75
CA PHE A 209 -24.18 19.35 -44.35
C PHE A 209 -23.02 20.27 -44.71
N THR A 210 -23.31 21.35 -45.41
CA THR A 210 -22.33 22.32 -45.94
C THR A 210 -22.69 23.73 -45.50
N ALA A 211 -22.00 24.74 -46.02
CA ALA A 211 -22.32 26.15 -45.77
C ALA A 211 -23.79 26.50 -46.07
N ALA A 212 -24.42 25.83 -47.05
CA ALA A 212 -25.84 25.99 -47.36
C ALA A 212 -26.78 25.56 -46.21
N GLN A 213 -26.30 24.71 -45.31
CA GLN A 213 -27.00 24.25 -44.11
C GLN A 213 -26.38 24.79 -42.82
N GLY A 214 -25.64 25.91 -42.90
CA GLY A 214 -25.06 26.57 -41.72
C GLY A 214 -23.78 25.93 -41.17
N VAL A 215 -23.13 25.04 -41.91
CA VAL A 215 -21.84 24.44 -41.54
C VAL A 215 -20.69 25.20 -42.23
N PRO A 216 -19.91 26.03 -41.52
CA PRO A 216 -18.77 26.73 -42.10
C PRO A 216 -17.65 25.75 -42.50
N PRO A 217 -16.80 26.09 -43.48
CA PRO A 217 -15.64 25.27 -43.85
C PRO A 217 -14.64 25.13 -42.70
N ASP A 218 -14.56 23.94 -42.11
CA ASP A 218 -13.67 23.65 -40.98
C ASP A 218 -13.31 22.15 -40.91
N LYS A 219 -12.26 21.81 -40.17
CA LYS A 219 -11.91 20.42 -39.86
C LYS A 219 -12.67 19.99 -38.60
N TRP A 220 -13.73 19.21 -38.79
CA TRP A 220 -14.61 18.74 -37.71
C TRP A 220 -14.00 17.56 -36.95
N VAL A 221 -13.76 17.76 -35.65
CA VAL A 221 -12.97 16.85 -34.79
C VAL A 221 -13.68 16.44 -33.50
N GLY A 222 -14.77 17.12 -33.11
CA GLY A 222 -15.54 16.79 -31.91
C GLY A 222 -17.03 16.79 -32.20
N PHE A 223 -17.76 15.87 -31.59
CA PHE A 223 -19.21 15.75 -31.72
C PHE A 223 -19.82 15.34 -30.38
N LEU A 224 -21.00 15.86 -30.09
CA LEU A 224 -21.77 15.53 -28.89
C LEU A 224 -23.25 15.66 -29.21
N VAL A 225 -24.06 14.68 -28.80
CA VAL A 225 -25.52 14.86 -28.73
C VAL A 225 -25.87 15.20 -27.29
N ALA A 226 -26.36 16.43 -27.08
CA ALA A 226 -26.77 16.91 -25.77
C ALA A 226 -28.10 16.26 -25.32
N ARG A 227 -28.40 16.31 -24.02
CA ARG A 227 -29.63 15.73 -23.42
C ARG A 227 -30.94 16.26 -24.00
N ASP A 228 -30.93 17.47 -24.57
CA ASP A 228 -32.08 18.07 -25.26
C ASP A 228 -32.24 17.57 -26.72
N GLY A 229 -31.34 16.70 -27.18
CA GLY A 229 -31.28 16.16 -28.53
C GLY A 229 -30.54 17.06 -29.54
N THR A 230 -29.99 18.19 -29.10
CA THR A 230 -29.18 19.07 -29.95
C THR A 230 -27.85 18.40 -30.28
N VAL A 231 -27.50 18.37 -31.57
CA VAL A 231 -26.20 17.86 -32.04
C VAL A 231 -25.21 19.00 -32.11
N TRP A 232 -24.21 18.96 -31.25
CA TRP A 232 -23.09 19.89 -31.23
C TRP A 232 -21.92 19.30 -32.01
N ALA A 233 -21.29 20.12 -32.84
CA ALA A 233 -20.07 19.78 -33.55
C ALA A 233 -19.01 20.87 -33.35
N ARG A 234 -17.77 20.41 -33.18
CA ARG A 234 -16.60 21.24 -32.92
C ARG A 234 -15.59 21.07 -34.04
N GLY A 235 -15.35 22.18 -34.76
CA GLY A 235 -14.25 22.32 -35.69
C GLY A 235 -12.97 22.74 -34.99
N LEU A 236 -11.93 23.12 -35.73
CA LEU A 236 -10.75 23.77 -35.13
C LEU A 236 -11.08 25.21 -34.74
N ARG A 237 -11.87 25.91 -35.58
CA ARG A 237 -12.18 27.33 -35.44
C ARG A 237 -13.62 27.58 -35.02
N SER A 238 -14.52 26.67 -35.36
CA SER A 238 -15.96 26.88 -35.25
C SER A 238 -16.62 25.94 -34.25
N VAL A 239 -17.74 26.38 -33.67
CA VAL A 239 -18.68 25.51 -32.92
C VAL A 239 -20.04 25.67 -33.56
N VAL A 240 -20.72 24.56 -33.85
CA VAL A 240 -22.07 24.61 -34.43
C VAL A 240 -23.02 23.68 -33.70
N GLY A 241 -24.29 24.06 -33.61
CA GLY A 241 -25.37 23.29 -33.01
C GLY A 241 -26.50 23.04 -34.02
N LEU A 242 -27.01 21.82 -34.07
CA LEU A 242 -28.21 21.44 -34.82
C LEU A 242 -29.28 21.01 -33.81
N ALA A 243 -30.31 21.84 -33.63
CA ALA A 243 -31.44 21.52 -32.75
C ALA A 243 -32.08 20.18 -33.15
N ALA A 244 -32.68 19.48 -32.17
CA ALA A 244 -33.36 18.22 -32.40
C ALA A 244 -34.43 18.35 -33.51
N GLY A 245 -34.28 17.58 -34.59
CA GLY A 245 -35.18 17.64 -35.76
C GLY A 245 -34.98 18.86 -36.68
N GLY A 246 -34.01 19.73 -36.39
CA GLY A 246 -33.66 20.87 -37.23
C GLY A 246 -33.03 20.45 -38.57
N SER A 247 -33.07 21.37 -39.54
CA SER A 247 -32.53 21.15 -40.89
C SER A 247 -31.23 21.90 -41.19
N ALA A 248 -30.81 22.82 -40.31
CA ALA A 248 -29.62 23.65 -40.48
C ALA A 248 -28.92 23.88 -39.13
N PHE A 249 -27.59 23.94 -39.18
CA PHE A 249 -26.72 24.25 -38.06
C PHE A 249 -26.70 25.76 -37.79
N ILE A 250 -26.53 26.12 -36.51
CA ILE A 250 -26.33 27.49 -36.03
C ILE A 250 -24.92 27.59 -35.47
N ALA A 251 -24.20 28.66 -35.82
CA ALA A 251 -22.85 28.92 -35.31
C ALA A 251 -22.89 29.50 -33.89
N HIS A 252 -22.02 28.99 -33.03
CA HIS A 252 -21.83 29.38 -31.64
C HIS A 252 -20.34 29.59 -31.37
N ASP A 253 -19.67 30.41 -32.17
CA ASP A 253 -18.21 30.53 -32.11
C ASP A 253 -17.71 31.16 -30.80
N ILE A 254 -16.54 30.71 -30.34
CA ILE A 254 -15.93 31.13 -29.08
C ILE A 254 -15.22 32.48 -29.29
N PRO A 255 -15.44 33.50 -28.44
CA PRO A 255 -14.77 34.81 -28.57
C PRO A 255 -13.25 34.73 -28.32
N GLY A 256 -12.46 35.47 -29.09
CA GLY A 256 -11.13 35.93 -28.65
C GLY A 256 -9.90 35.08 -28.97
N GLY A 257 -9.99 33.96 -29.69
CA GLY A 257 -8.79 33.22 -30.08
C GLY A 257 -9.07 31.88 -30.73
N HIS A 258 -8.47 31.70 -31.91
CA HIS A 258 -8.43 30.48 -32.68
C HIS A 258 -6.99 29.98 -32.71
N GLY A 259 -6.59 29.20 -31.72
CA GLY A 259 -5.25 28.65 -31.65
C GLY A 259 -5.08 27.54 -32.68
N GLU A 260 -4.26 27.81 -33.71
CA GLU A 260 -3.52 26.80 -34.50
C GLU A 260 -2.44 26.09 -33.66
N VAL A 261 -2.71 25.83 -32.38
CA VAL A 261 -1.87 24.90 -31.61
C VAL A 261 -2.32 23.51 -32.04
N ALA A 262 -1.36 22.64 -32.34
CA ALA A 262 -1.52 21.26 -32.78
C ALA A 262 -2.38 20.43 -31.82
N ALA A 263 -3.69 20.70 -31.77
CA ALA A 263 -4.61 20.16 -30.80
C ALA A 263 -4.84 18.70 -31.12
N THR A 264 -4.40 17.88 -30.19
CA THR A 264 -4.35 16.43 -30.24
C THR A 264 -5.72 15.79 -30.00
N SER A 265 -6.68 16.55 -29.47
CA SER A 265 -8.12 16.29 -29.52
C SER A 265 -8.90 17.56 -29.11
N ILE A 266 -10.12 17.77 -29.62
CA ILE A 266 -11.01 18.85 -29.15
C ILE A 266 -12.36 18.22 -28.82
N ASP A 267 -12.63 18.13 -27.53
CA ASP A 267 -13.84 17.48 -27.01
C ASP A 267 -14.95 18.48 -26.70
N LEU A 268 -16.18 17.97 -26.77
CA LEU A 268 -17.39 18.62 -26.29
C LEU A 268 -17.95 17.76 -25.15
N ALA A 269 -18.29 18.39 -24.03
CA ALA A 269 -18.94 17.77 -22.89
C ALA A 269 -20.20 18.56 -22.51
N GLN A 270 -21.13 17.92 -21.80
CA GLN A 270 -22.29 18.58 -21.22
C GLN A 270 -22.26 18.43 -19.70
N ASP A 271 -22.23 19.54 -18.97
CA ASP A 271 -22.23 19.50 -17.50
C ASP A 271 -23.60 19.17 -16.91
N ARG A 272 -23.70 19.04 -15.59
CA ARG A 272 -24.94 18.69 -14.87
C ARG A 272 -26.11 19.64 -15.15
N GLU A 273 -25.86 20.94 -15.31
CA GLU A 273 -26.89 21.94 -15.65
C GLU A 273 -27.31 21.92 -17.13
N GLY A 274 -26.67 21.07 -17.95
CA GLY A 274 -26.98 20.95 -19.37
C GLY A 274 -26.24 21.95 -20.25
N ARG A 275 -25.26 22.68 -19.70
CA ARG A 275 -24.44 23.64 -20.43
C ARG A 275 -23.36 22.90 -21.21
N ILE A 276 -22.98 23.45 -22.35
CA ILE A 276 -21.99 22.83 -23.24
C ILE A 276 -20.61 23.36 -22.92
N VAL A 277 -19.64 22.46 -22.80
CA VAL A 277 -18.28 22.78 -22.39
C VAL A 277 -17.30 22.24 -23.43
N THR A 278 -16.30 23.06 -23.77
CA THR A 278 -15.20 22.69 -24.68
C THR A 278 -13.92 23.36 -24.19
N ARG A 279 -12.76 22.88 -24.63
CA ARG A 279 -11.50 23.62 -24.46
C ARG A 279 -11.48 24.92 -25.27
N SER A 280 -10.77 25.91 -24.75
CA SER A 280 -10.35 27.14 -25.42
C SER A 280 -8.81 27.20 -25.51
N ASP A 281 -8.25 28.28 -26.06
CA ASP A 281 -6.80 28.49 -26.13
C ASP A 281 -6.17 28.74 -24.75
N THR A 282 -6.94 29.32 -23.83
CA THR A 282 -6.50 29.73 -22.49
C THR A 282 -6.98 28.82 -21.37
N GLY A 283 -7.88 27.87 -21.67
CA GLY A 283 -8.46 26.97 -20.67
C GLY A 283 -9.73 26.28 -21.16
N ILE A 284 -10.86 26.60 -20.51
CA ILE A 284 -12.17 25.99 -20.75
C ILE A 284 -13.17 27.07 -21.16
N ALA A 285 -14.02 26.78 -22.14
CA ALA A 285 -15.16 27.61 -22.52
C ALA A 285 -16.46 26.87 -22.21
N ARG A 286 -17.39 27.54 -21.54
CA ARG A 286 -18.72 27.02 -21.17
C ARG A 286 -19.83 27.88 -21.76
N TRP A 287 -20.71 27.28 -22.55
CA TRP A 287 -21.87 27.92 -23.14
C TRP A 287 -23.07 27.82 -22.21
N ASP A 288 -23.57 28.95 -21.73
CA ASP A 288 -24.69 29.03 -20.79
C ASP A 288 -26.09 29.02 -21.46
N GLY A 289 -26.14 28.94 -22.79
CA GLY A 289 -27.36 29.08 -23.59
C GLY A 289 -27.42 30.39 -24.37
N THR A 290 -26.67 31.41 -23.95
CA THR A 290 -26.66 32.76 -24.54
C THR A 290 -25.28 33.28 -24.89
N ARG A 291 -24.26 32.95 -24.09
CA ARG A 291 -22.87 33.42 -24.25
C ARG A 291 -21.89 32.34 -23.81
N TRP A 292 -20.64 32.52 -24.23
CA TRP A 292 -19.51 31.75 -23.73
C TRP A 292 -18.91 32.42 -22.49
N ASP A 293 -18.79 31.66 -21.41
CA ASP A 293 -17.95 31.97 -20.27
C ASP A 293 -16.59 31.31 -20.46
N LEU A 294 -15.53 32.12 -20.46
CA LEU A 294 -14.15 31.65 -20.57
C LEU A 294 -13.54 31.52 -19.18
N LEU A 295 -13.03 30.33 -18.89
CA LEU A 295 -12.35 29.98 -17.65
C LEU A 295 -10.88 29.76 -17.96
N ASP A 296 -10.00 30.46 -17.27
CA ASP A 296 -8.55 30.42 -17.49
C ASP A 296 -7.76 30.37 -16.17
N THR A 297 -6.47 30.72 -16.22
CA THR A 297 -5.58 30.73 -15.05
C THR A 297 -6.05 31.65 -13.92
N HIS A 298 -6.78 32.73 -14.22
CA HIS A 298 -7.38 33.60 -13.21
C HIS A 298 -8.47 32.88 -12.41
N ASN A 299 -9.10 31.85 -13.00
CA ASN A 299 -10.06 30.99 -12.34
C ASN A 299 -9.40 29.77 -11.66
N GLY A 300 -8.07 29.71 -11.60
CA GLY A 300 -7.36 28.62 -10.94
C GLY A 300 -7.04 27.41 -11.81
N LEU A 301 -7.39 27.44 -13.11
CA LEU A 301 -6.87 26.44 -14.03
C LEU A 301 -5.34 26.55 -14.10
N PRO A 302 -4.62 25.44 -14.23
CA PRO A 302 -3.17 25.52 -14.34
C PRO A 302 -2.78 26.21 -15.64
N GLY A 303 -1.64 26.90 -15.65
CA GLY A 303 -1.07 27.52 -16.87
C GLY A 303 -0.56 26.53 -17.92
N VAL A 304 -1.09 25.31 -17.94
CA VAL A 304 -0.87 24.29 -18.98
C VAL A 304 -2.17 24.10 -19.75
N GLY A 305 -2.09 23.85 -21.05
CA GLY A 305 -3.29 23.66 -21.88
C GLY A 305 -4.11 22.43 -21.46
N ILE A 306 -5.43 22.53 -21.65
CA ILE A 306 -6.38 21.41 -21.53
C ILE A 306 -6.28 20.53 -22.77
N SER A 307 -6.04 19.25 -22.60
CA SER A 307 -5.75 18.30 -23.68
C SER A 307 -6.90 17.32 -23.97
N ALA A 308 -7.75 17.05 -22.99
CA ALA A 308 -8.94 16.19 -23.09
C ALA A 308 -10.02 16.70 -22.13
N LEU A 309 -11.29 16.49 -22.47
CA LEU A 309 -12.42 16.90 -21.62
C LEU A 309 -13.58 15.92 -21.73
N ILE A 310 -14.10 15.45 -20.59
CA ILE A 310 -15.35 14.67 -20.52
C ILE A 310 -16.22 15.18 -19.38
N ALA A 311 -17.52 14.88 -19.43
CA ALA A 311 -18.39 14.88 -18.27
C ALA A 311 -18.64 13.42 -17.88
N ASP A 312 -18.62 13.12 -16.59
CA ASP A 312 -19.03 11.81 -16.10
C ASP A 312 -20.57 11.68 -16.04
N HIS A 313 -21.07 10.52 -15.63
CA HIS A 313 -22.49 10.22 -15.56
C HIS A 313 -23.28 11.15 -14.62
N ASP A 314 -22.62 11.71 -13.60
CA ASP A 314 -23.18 12.69 -12.67
C ASP A 314 -23.16 14.12 -13.25
N GLY A 315 -22.52 14.30 -14.42
CA GLY A 315 -22.34 15.58 -15.11
C GLY A 315 -21.19 16.42 -14.56
N ALA A 316 -20.33 15.83 -13.72
CA ALA A 316 -19.12 16.49 -13.24
C ALA A 316 -18.02 16.42 -14.31
N LEU A 317 -17.20 17.46 -14.39
CA LEU A 317 -16.24 17.62 -15.48
C LEU A 317 -14.86 17.10 -15.10
N TRP A 318 -14.29 16.30 -16.00
CA TRP A 318 -12.93 15.83 -15.94
C TRP A 318 -12.14 16.42 -17.10
N ALA A 319 -11.00 17.03 -16.80
CA ALA A 319 -10.13 17.67 -17.78
C ALA A 319 -8.71 17.10 -17.70
N GLY A 320 -8.24 16.52 -18.79
CA GLY A 320 -6.84 16.15 -18.96
C GLY A 320 -6.00 17.39 -19.25
N THR A 321 -4.74 17.37 -18.83
CA THR A 321 -3.78 18.45 -19.09
C THR A 321 -2.51 17.93 -19.75
N TYR A 322 -1.75 18.81 -20.41
CA TYR A 322 -0.46 18.46 -21.02
C TYR A 322 0.70 18.24 -20.02
N GLY A 323 0.46 18.22 -18.70
CA GLY A 323 1.55 18.06 -17.73
C GLY A 323 1.22 18.23 -16.25
N ARG A 324 -0.06 18.38 -15.88
CA ARG A 324 -0.54 18.46 -14.49
C ARG A 324 -1.50 17.31 -14.14
N GLY A 325 -1.54 16.27 -14.97
CA GLY A 325 -2.42 15.12 -14.77
C GLY A 325 -3.86 15.44 -15.15
N VAL A 326 -4.80 14.96 -14.33
CA VAL A 326 -6.24 15.12 -14.55
C VAL A 326 -6.82 16.07 -13.50
N LEU A 327 -7.64 17.01 -13.94
CA LEU A 327 -8.41 17.91 -13.09
C LEU A 327 -9.85 17.40 -13.03
N TYR A 328 -10.42 17.36 -11.84
CA TYR A 328 -11.84 17.10 -11.62
C TYR A 328 -12.48 18.36 -11.04
N TRP A 329 -13.50 18.88 -11.71
CA TRP A 329 -14.23 20.07 -11.27
C TRP A 329 -15.37 19.67 -10.33
N SER A 330 -15.10 19.74 -9.02
CA SER A 330 -16.00 19.25 -7.98
C SER A 330 -17.11 20.25 -7.64
N ASN A 331 -18.35 19.76 -7.48
CA ASN A 331 -19.50 20.53 -6.99
C ASN A 331 -19.66 21.91 -7.64
N ALA A 332 -19.44 21.97 -8.96
CA ALA A 332 -19.55 23.20 -9.74
C ALA A 332 -20.92 23.87 -9.52
N GLY A 333 -20.91 25.13 -9.08
CA GLY A 333 -22.14 25.91 -8.83
C GLY A 333 -22.78 25.73 -7.45
N ALA A 334 -22.24 24.86 -6.59
CA ALA A 334 -22.59 24.82 -5.15
C ALA A 334 -21.56 25.55 -4.28
N VAL A 335 -20.34 25.72 -4.79
CA VAL A 335 -19.22 26.38 -4.10
C VAL A 335 -18.53 27.37 -5.04
N GLU A 336 -18.09 28.49 -4.46
CA GLU A 336 -17.22 29.46 -5.09
C GLU A 336 -16.04 29.78 -4.16
N ASN A 337 -14.84 29.97 -4.72
CA ASN A 337 -13.63 30.23 -3.93
C ASN A 337 -13.00 31.58 -4.32
N TRP A 338 -12.39 32.23 -3.33
CA TRP A 338 -11.81 33.56 -3.44
C TRP A 338 -10.37 33.55 -2.95
N THR A 339 -9.44 33.91 -3.84
CA THR A 339 -7.99 33.85 -3.60
C THR A 339 -7.31 35.14 -4.03
N ALA A 340 -5.98 35.17 -3.96
CA ALA A 340 -5.18 36.27 -4.50
C ALA A 340 -5.41 36.53 -6.00
N ASN A 341 -5.82 35.53 -6.78
CA ASN A 341 -6.18 35.70 -8.19
C ASN A 341 -7.39 36.62 -8.38
N GLN A 342 -8.24 36.74 -7.36
CA GLN A 342 -9.40 37.62 -7.32
C GLN A 342 -9.11 38.97 -6.66
N GLY A 343 -7.88 39.23 -6.24
CA GLY A 343 -7.47 40.47 -5.57
C GLY A 343 -7.48 40.41 -4.04
N LEU A 344 -7.77 39.24 -3.45
CA LEU A 344 -7.67 39.03 -2.01
C LEU A 344 -6.19 39.04 -1.59
N SER A 345 -5.89 39.39 -0.34
CA SER A 345 -4.54 39.19 0.19
C SER A 345 -4.29 37.71 0.46
N ASP A 346 -3.06 37.26 0.21
CA ASP A 346 -2.58 35.93 0.60
C ASP A 346 -2.26 35.95 2.11
N SER A 347 -3.31 35.98 2.93
CA SER A 347 -3.17 36.21 4.38
C SER A 347 -4.28 35.51 5.19
N LEU A 348 -4.00 35.22 6.47
CA LEU A 348 -4.97 34.56 7.34
C LEU A 348 -6.18 35.47 7.57
N ILE A 349 -7.35 34.89 7.35
CA ILE A 349 -8.65 35.51 7.56
C ILE A 349 -9.18 35.09 8.92
N TRP A 350 -9.59 36.05 9.73
CA TRP A 350 -10.03 35.84 11.12
C TRP A 350 -11.52 36.08 11.32
N SER A 351 -12.13 36.98 10.53
CA SER A 351 -13.54 37.35 10.68
C SER A 351 -14.13 37.82 9.36
N ILE A 352 -15.42 37.54 9.17
CA ILE A 352 -16.15 37.83 7.94
C ILE A 352 -17.50 38.43 8.34
N THR A 353 -17.96 39.47 7.65
CA THR A 353 -19.29 40.05 7.83
C THR A 353 -19.84 40.59 6.52
N ARG A 354 -21.16 40.62 6.37
CA ARG A 354 -21.82 41.28 5.24
C ARG A 354 -22.20 42.72 5.60
N ALA A 355 -22.01 43.63 4.66
CA ALA A 355 -22.59 44.97 4.72
C ALA A 355 -23.32 45.30 3.42
N GLY A 356 -24.64 45.50 3.51
CA GLY A 356 -25.46 45.67 2.32
C GLY A 356 -25.58 44.39 1.47
N PRO A 357 -26.24 44.48 0.29
CA PRO A 357 -26.63 43.31 -0.49
C PRO A 357 -25.49 42.64 -1.25
N ASP A 358 -24.35 43.31 -1.48
CA ASP A 358 -23.30 42.83 -2.38
C ASP A 358 -21.88 43.18 -1.91
N SER A 359 -21.67 43.32 -0.59
CA SER A 359 -20.31 43.50 -0.07
C SER A 359 -20.03 42.65 1.16
N ILE A 360 -18.97 41.85 1.06
CA ILE A 360 -18.46 40.98 2.12
C ILE A 360 -17.16 41.58 2.63
N TRP A 361 -17.15 41.95 3.90
CA TRP A 361 -16.04 42.57 4.57
C TRP A 361 -15.28 41.52 5.38
N VAL A 362 -13.97 41.53 5.21
CA VAL A 362 -13.06 40.53 5.75
C VAL A 362 -12.03 41.24 6.61
N ALA A 363 -11.69 40.62 7.74
CA ALA A 363 -10.58 40.99 8.60
C ALA A 363 -9.52 39.89 8.58
N GLY A 364 -8.25 40.28 8.40
CA GLY A 364 -7.12 39.39 8.36
C GLY A 364 -5.79 40.07 8.70
N GLU A 365 -4.69 39.38 8.41
CA GLU A 365 -3.32 39.86 8.68
C GLU A 365 -2.95 41.11 7.86
N SER A 366 -3.50 41.24 6.66
CA SER A 366 -3.35 42.42 5.81
C SER A 366 -4.23 43.60 6.25
N GLY A 367 -5.06 43.40 7.28
CA GLY A 367 -6.05 44.34 7.78
C GLY A 367 -7.44 44.05 7.25
N GLY A 368 -8.05 45.02 6.57
CA GLY A 368 -9.40 44.90 6.02
C GLY A 368 -9.39 44.64 4.52
N GLU A 369 -10.33 43.84 4.05
CA GLU A 369 -10.60 43.64 2.62
C GLU A 369 -12.10 43.58 2.37
N VAL A 370 -12.53 43.95 1.15
CA VAL A 370 -13.93 43.88 0.74
C VAL A 370 -14.04 43.09 -0.56
N ILE A 371 -14.82 42.02 -0.52
CA ILE A 371 -15.22 41.25 -1.69
C ILE A 371 -16.53 41.84 -2.21
N VAL A 372 -16.56 42.13 -3.51
CA VAL A 372 -17.77 42.55 -4.22
C VAL A 372 -18.13 41.44 -5.21
N PRO A 373 -19.02 40.49 -4.82
CA PRO A 373 -19.35 39.33 -5.63
C PRO A 373 -19.80 39.68 -7.05
N SER A 374 -20.61 40.73 -7.24
CA SER A 374 -21.04 41.14 -8.59
C SER A 374 -19.91 41.61 -9.51
N GLU A 375 -18.83 42.15 -8.96
CA GLU A 375 -17.63 42.57 -9.70
C GLU A 375 -16.65 41.41 -9.90
N GLY A 376 -16.78 40.33 -9.11
CA GLY A 376 -15.85 39.21 -9.17
C GLY A 376 -14.45 39.58 -8.68
N ARG A 377 -14.32 40.61 -7.85
CA ARG A 377 -13.04 41.10 -7.32
C ARG A 377 -13.12 41.42 -5.84
N ALA A 378 -12.00 41.21 -5.18
CA ALA A 378 -11.71 41.72 -3.86
C ALA A 378 -10.85 42.98 -3.97
N HIS A 379 -11.17 43.96 -3.12
CA HIS A 379 -10.45 45.22 -3.01
C HIS A 379 -9.87 45.33 -1.62
N ARG A 380 -8.67 45.89 -1.51
CA ARG A 380 -8.11 46.25 -0.21
C ARG A 380 -8.94 47.35 0.43
N TRP A 381 -9.12 47.28 1.73
CA TRP A 381 -9.79 48.31 2.51
C TRP A 381 -9.08 49.67 2.32
N PRO A 382 -9.79 50.73 1.89
CA PRO A 382 -9.18 52.00 1.50
C PRO A 382 -8.80 52.89 2.69
N VAL A 383 -8.00 52.39 3.63
CA VAL A 383 -7.69 53.10 4.88
C VAL A 383 -6.19 53.31 5.06
N SER A 384 -5.79 54.58 5.20
CA SER A 384 -4.44 54.95 5.65
C SER A 384 -4.37 55.01 7.18
N LEU A 385 -4.19 53.84 7.80
CA LEU A 385 -3.79 53.74 9.21
C LEU A 385 -2.29 53.45 9.30
N PRO A 386 -1.59 53.97 10.32
CA PRO A 386 -0.22 53.56 10.59
C PRO A 386 -0.20 52.08 11.01
N PRO A 387 0.76 51.27 10.52
CA PRO A 387 0.98 49.90 10.97
C PRO A 387 1.18 49.79 12.49
N PRO A 388 0.79 48.67 13.13
CA PRO A 388 0.23 47.47 12.51
C PRO A 388 -1.23 47.65 12.05
N VAL A 389 -1.64 46.96 10.97
CA VAL A 389 -3.03 47.03 10.45
C VAL A 389 -3.78 45.71 10.57
N GLN A 390 -3.17 44.68 11.18
CA GLN A 390 -3.76 43.37 11.40
C GLN A 390 -5.11 43.50 12.14
N ALA A 391 -6.17 42.96 11.54
CA ALA A 391 -7.52 42.97 12.09
C ALA A 391 -7.95 41.55 12.48
N HIS A 392 -8.43 41.38 13.71
CA HIS A 392 -8.91 40.08 14.21
C HIS A 392 -10.44 39.94 14.11
N ALA A 393 -11.18 41.06 14.14
CA ALA A 393 -12.62 41.05 13.95
C ALA A 393 -13.10 42.20 13.06
N VAL A 394 -14.19 41.92 12.34
CA VAL A 394 -14.97 42.93 11.60
C VAL A 394 -16.45 42.73 11.89
N LEU A 395 -17.15 43.81 12.22
CA LEU A 395 -18.59 43.79 12.52
C LEU A 395 -19.31 44.91 11.77
N THR A 396 -20.56 44.65 11.39
CA THR A 396 -21.44 45.66 10.81
C THR A 396 -22.24 46.35 11.91
N GLY A 397 -22.15 47.67 11.98
CA GLY A 397 -22.89 48.51 12.91
C GLY A 397 -24.35 48.75 12.48
N PRO A 398 -25.18 49.34 13.37
CA PRO A 398 -26.61 49.55 13.10
C PRO A 398 -26.91 50.50 11.92
N SER A 399 -26.01 51.44 11.63
CA SER A 399 -26.13 52.42 10.53
C SER A 399 -25.53 51.94 9.20
N GLY A 400 -25.02 50.70 9.13
CA GLY A 400 -24.24 50.21 7.98
C GLY A 400 -22.74 50.55 8.03
N SER A 401 -22.29 51.27 9.07
CA SER A 401 -20.87 51.49 9.37
C SER A 401 -20.13 50.17 9.58
N ILE A 402 -18.88 50.07 9.15
CA ILE A 402 -18.03 48.87 9.32
C ILE A 402 -17.05 49.10 10.46
N TRP A 403 -16.96 48.16 11.39
CA TRP A 403 -16.11 48.26 12.56
C TRP A 403 -15.02 47.22 12.50
N TYR A 404 -13.77 47.68 12.48
CA TYR A 404 -12.57 46.86 12.51
C TYR A 404 -11.93 46.90 13.88
N PHE A 405 -11.65 45.72 14.41
CA PHE A 405 -10.99 45.53 15.69
C PHE A 405 -9.57 45.03 15.42
N LEU A 406 -8.62 45.95 15.56
CA LEU A 406 -7.22 45.70 15.30
C LEU A 406 -6.57 44.92 16.45
N PHE A 407 -5.62 44.06 16.10
CA PHE A 407 -4.92 43.20 17.07
C PHE A 407 -4.31 43.99 18.22
N ASP A 408 -3.82 45.21 17.96
CA ASP A 408 -3.14 46.08 18.92
C ASP A 408 -4.06 46.85 19.89
N GLY A 409 -5.37 46.55 19.89
CA GLY A 409 -6.34 47.18 20.78
C GLY A 409 -7.09 48.37 20.16
N ARG A 410 -6.70 48.85 18.97
CA ARG A 410 -7.43 49.92 18.29
C ARG A 410 -8.76 49.42 17.73
N VAL A 411 -9.80 50.21 17.90
CA VAL A 411 -11.10 50.00 17.25
C VAL A 411 -11.34 51.14 16.27
N VAL A 412 -11.60 50.77 15.02
CA VAL A 412 -11.77 51.71 13.91
C VAL A 412 -13.16 51.56 13.33
N ARG A 413 -13.88 52.66 13.20
CA ARG A 413 -15.13 52.74 12.46
C ARG A 413 -14.88 53.31 11.08
N TYR A 414 -15.37 52.63 10.06
CA TYR A 414 -15.39 53.06 8.68
C TYR A 414 -16.81 53.32 8.24
N GLU A 415 -17.05 54.49 7.65
CA GLU A 415 -18.33 54.87 7.06
C GLU A 415 -18.25 54.67 5.53
N PRO A 416 -18.98 53.68 4.97
CA PRO A 416 -18.91 53.39 3.54
C PRO A 416 -19.35 54.54 2.63
N GLU A 417 -20.34 55.34 3.04
CA GLU A 417 -20.87 56.45 2.24
C GLU A 417 -19.86 57.62 2.14
N ASP A 418 -19.18 57.94 3.25
CA ASP A 418 -18.24 59.07 3.32
C ASP A 418 -16.80 58.67 3.01
N HIS A 419 -16.53 57.37 2.80
CA HIS A 419 -15.19 56.77 2.69
C HIS A 419 -14.25 57.20 3.82
N ARG A 420 -14.79 57.40 5.04
CA ARG A 420 -14.06 57.97 6.17
C ARG A 420 -13.82 56.92 7.25
N SER A 421 -12.58 56.88 7.74
CA SER A 421 -12.21 56.03 8.88
C SER A 421 -11.88 56.88 10.10
N GLU A 422 -12.31 56.42 11.27
CA GLU A 422 -12.07 57.07 12.55
C GLU A 422 -11.70 56.01 13.59
N GLN A 423 -10.61 56.23 14.33
CA GLN A 423 -10.33 55.45 15.52
C GLN A 423 -11.24 55.94 16.65
N VAL A 424 -12.16 55.08 17.08
CA VAL A 424 -13.21 55.40 18.04
C VAL A 424 -12.88 54.93 19.46
N ALA A 425 -12.03 53.91 19.60
CA ALA A 425 -11.56 53.45 20.90
C ALA A 425 -10.12 52.89 20.84
N GLN A 426 -9.47 52.85 22.00
CA GLN A 426 -8.19 52.16 22.23
C GLN A 426 -8.33 51.32 23.50
N LEU A 427 -8.28 50.00 23.34
CA LEU A 427 -8.26 49.07 24.46
C LEU A 427 -6.81 48.86 24.93
N PRO A 428 -6.59 48.60 26.23
CA PRO A 428 -5.24 48.43 26.80
C PRO A 428 -4.63 47.05 26.54
N TYR A 429 -5.37 46.12 25.91
CA TYR A 429 -4.96 44.74 25.66
C TYR A 429 -5.21 44.35 24.21
N LEU A 430 -4.47 43.32 23.76
CA LEU A 430 -4.60 42.77 22.42
C LEU A 430 -5.99 42.16 22.21
N ILE A 431 -6.63 42.49 21.10
CA ILE A 431 -7.97 42.00 20.75
C ILE A 431 -7.85 40.63 20.08
N ARG A 432 -8.70 39.68 20.53
CA ARG A 432 -8.80 38.35 19.92
C ARG A 432 -10.04 38.19 19.05
N GLY A 433 -11.09 38.94 19.34
CA GLY A 433 -12.28 39.02 18.50
C GLY A 433 -13.36 39.88 19.13
N ALA A 434 -14.48 39.96 18.44
CA ALA A 434 -15.63 40.75 18.88
C ALA A 434 -16.94 40.07 18.46
N HIS A 435 -17.98 40.30 19.25
CA HIS A 435 -19.32 39.77 19.00
C HIS A 435 -20.35 40.89 19.11
N ARG A 436 -21.35 40.88 18.22
CA ARG A 436 -22.50 41.79 18.29
C ARG A 436 -23.70 41.02 18.81
N ASP A 437 -24.24 41.44 19.96
CA ASP A 437 -25.46 40.84 20.50
C ASP A 437 -26.73 41.33 19.75
N ARG A 438 -27.86 40.66 19.95
CA ARG A 438 -29.17 41.04 19.37
C ARG A 438 -29.63 42.44 19.75
N SER A 439 -29.15 43.00 20.86
CA SER A 439 -29.47 44.39 21.27
C SER A 439 -28.60 45.43 20.55
N GLY A 440 -27.61 44.99 19.78
CA GLY A 440 -26.72 45.83 19.00
C GLY A 440 -25.47 46.30 19.75
N ARG A 441 -25.21 45.80 20.96
CA ARG A 441 -23.96 46.11 21.68
C ARG A 441 -22.80 45.26 21.15
N PHE A 442 -21.59 45.80 21.26
CA PHE A 442 -20.38 45.08 20.91
C PHE A 442 -19.69 44.56 22.17
N TRP A 443 -19.32 43.29 22.13
CA TRP A 443 -18.56 42.61 23.17
C TRP A 443 -17.20 42.27 22.59
N VAL A 444 -16.14 42.84 23.15
CA VAL A 444 -14.77 42.68 22.67
C VAL A 444 -13.99 41.83 23.67
N TYR A 445 -13.60 40.63 23.28
CA TYR A 445 -12.78 39.76 24.12
C TYR A 445 -11.30 39.94 23.77
N THR A 446 -10.51 40.18 24.81
CA THR A 446 -9.10 40.57 24.73
C THR A 446 -8.23 39.63 25.55
N MET A 447 -6.91 39.72 25.40
CA MET A 447 -5.98 39.02 26.30
C MET A 447 -6.06 39.47 27.76
N GLY A 448 -6.74 40.59 28.04
CA GLY A 448 -6.92 41.15 29.38
C GLY A 448 -8.33 41.05 29.93
N GLY A 449 -9.22 40.26 29.32
CA GLY A 449 -10.62 40.11 29.74
C GLY A 449 -11.62 40.63 28.71
N LEU A 450 -12.86 40.86 29.15
CA LEU A 450 -14.00 41.21 28.30
C LEU A 450 -14.36 42.70 28.41
N TYR A 451 -14.57 43.36 27.27
CA TYR A 451 -15.02 44.74 27.21
C TYR A 451 -16.39 44.84 26.54
N GLU A 452 -17.24 45.72 27.08
CA GLU A 452 -18.48 46.16 26.43
C GLU A 452 -18.20 47.48 25.73
N LEU A 453 -18.49 47.56 24.44
CA LEU A 453 -18.33 48.74 23.61
C LEU A 453 -19.71 49.18 23.11
N ASP A 454 -20.08 50.41 23.46
CA ASP A 454 -21.28 51.04 22.92
C ASP A 454 -20.98 51.61 21.52
N PRO A 455 -21.59 51.11 20.44
CA PRO A 455 -21.33 51.58 19.09
C PRO A 455 -21.79 53.03 18.85
N ALA A 456 -22.71 53.57 19.66
CA ALA A 456 -23.19 54.94 19.50
C ALA A 456 -22.20 55.96 20.09
N SER A 457 -21.69 55.70 21.30
CA SER A 457 -20.77 56.60 21.99
C SER A 457 -19.28 56.31 21.77
N GLY A 458 -18.94 55.10 21.31
CA GLY A 458 -17.56 54.61 21.25
C GLY A 458 -16.94 54.32 22.63
N SER A 459 -17.74 54.39 23.70
CA SER A 459 -17.26 54.13 25.06
C SER A 459 -17.04 52.64 25.29
N ALA A 460 -15.83 52.28 25.74
CA ALA A 460 -15.48 50.91 26.10
C ALA A 460 -15.34 50.77 27.63
N VAL A 461 -16.01 49.78 28.20
CA VAL A 461 -16.02 49.49 29.65
C VAL A 461 -15.51 48.08 29.91
N HIS A 462 -14.60 47.91 30.87
CA HIS A 462 -14.11 46.59 31.29
C HIS A 462 -15.16 45.87 32.13
N VAL A 463 -15.55 44.67 31.72
CA VAL A 463 -16.70 43.95 32.25
C VAL A 463 -16.26 42.87 33.23
N ALA A 464 -16.88 42.88 34.42
CA ALA A 464 -16.71 41.85 35.46
C ALA A 464 -15.25 41.40 35.73
N PRO A 465 -14.29 42.33 35.94
CA PRO A 465 -12.85 42.03 35.99
C PRO A 465 -12.43 41.06 37.12
N ASN A 466 -13.24 40.96 38.18
CA ASN A 466 -12.99 40.05 39.30
C ASN A 466 -13.50 38.62 39.02
N LEU A 467 -14.45 38.47 38.10
CA LEU A 467 -15.06 37.17 37.75
C LEU A 467 -14.44 36.59 36.49
N ILE A 468 -14.25 37.43 35.47
CA ILE A 468 -13.60 37.09 34.21
C ILE A 468 -12.18 37.67 34.31
N PRO A 469 -11.22 36.94 34.90
CA PRO A 469 -9.85 37.43 35.03
C PRO A 469 -9.21 37.65 33.67
N SER A 470 -8.05 38.31 33.64
CA SER A 470 -7.18 38.48 32.47
C SER A 470 -6.69 37.12 31.96
N THR A 471 -7.58 36.43 31.25
CA THR A 471 -7.43 35.07 30.74
C THR A 471 -7.88 35.09 29.30
N MET A 472 -7.26 34.24 28.48
CA MET A 472 -7.53 34.22 27.04
C MET A 472 -8.96 33.74 26.81
N CYS A 473 -9.84 34.67 26.45
CA CYS A 473 -11.17 34.38 25.94
C CYS A 473 -11.09 34.34 24.41
N SER A 474 -11.77 33.37 23.82
CA SER A 474 -11.56 33.01 22.41
C SER A 474 -12.83 33.16 21.59
N ASP A 475 -14.01 33.00 22.20
CA ASP A 475 -15.26 32.96 21.44
C ASP A 475 -16.48 33.32 22.30
N MET A 476 -17.55 33.77 21.62
CA MET A 476 -18.83 34.13 22.24
C MET A 476 -20.02 33.75 21.35
N ALA A 477 -21.08 33.24 21.98
CA ALA A 477 -22.35 32.93 21.32
C ALA A 477 -23.56 33.43 22.12
N GLU A 478 -24.64 33.75 21.41
CA GLU A 478 -25.92 34.13 22.00
C GLU A 478 -26.95 33.02 21.76
N ASP A 479 -27.64 32.58 22.81
CA ASP A 479 -28.68 31.56 22.67
C ASP A 479 -30.07 32.12 22.32
N ALA A 480 -31.03 31.23 22.08
CA ALA A 480 -32.40 31.63 21.72
C ALA A 480 -33.08 32.52 22.77
N ALA A 481 -32.71 32.37 24.06
CA ALA A 481 -33.24 33.16 25.18
C ALA A 481 -32.52 34.51 25.38
N GLY A 482 -31.52 34.83 24.54
CA GLY A 482 -30.73 36.06 24.63
C GLY A 482 -29.65 36.01 25.71
N ARG A 483 -29.28 34.83 26.19
CA ARG A 483 -28.17 34.65 27.13
C ARG A 483 -26.87 34.60 26.33
N LEU A 484 -25.86 35.35 26.79
CA LEU A 484 -24.53 35.31 26.17
C LEU A 484 -23.67 34.26 26.86
N TRP A 485 -22.95 33.49 26.07
CA TRP A 485 -22.03 32.45 26.50
C TRP A 485 -20.63 32.83 26.04
N LEU A 486 -19.68 32.92 26.96
CA LEU A 486 -18.30 33.28 26.70
C LEU A 486 -17.38 32.11 27.04
N ALA A 487 -16.61 31.67 26.05
CA ALA A 487 -15.60 30.64 26.19
C ALA A 487 -14.23 31.25 26.47
N CYS A 488 -13.60 30.84 27.58
CA CYS A 488 -12.25 31.25 27.94
C CYS A 488 -11.43 30.07 28.45
N ASN A 489 -10.10 30.25 28.48
CA ASN A 489 -9.19 29.27 29.06
C ASN A 489 -9.39 29.05 30.57
N SER A 490 -10.06 30.00 31.23
CA SER A 490 -10.42 29.91 32.66
C SER A 490 -11.75 29.19 32.93
N GLY A 491 -12.52 28.88 31.89
CA GLY A 491 -13.82 28.23 31.98
C GLY A 491 -14.89 28.90 31.11
N LEU A 492 -16.14 28.49 31.34
CA LEU A 492 -17.31 29.00 30.64
C LEU A 492 -18.03 30.06 31.49
N TYR A 493 -18.43 31.17 30.88
CA TYR A 493 -19.18 32.23 31.54
C TYR A 493 -20.49 32.52 30.81
N ARG A 494 -21.50 32.95 31.57
CA ARG A 494 -22.83 33.24 31.06
C ARG A 494 -23.30 34.62 31.52
N HIS A 495 -23.97 35.36 30.64
CA HIS A 495 -24.64 36.62 30.95
C HIS A 495 -26.16 36.49 30.76
N ASN A 496 -26.93 36.74 31.83
CA ASN A 496 -28.40 36.60 31.85
C ASN A 496 -29.10 37.90 32.23
N GLY A 497 -28.84 39.03 31.56
CA GLY A 497 -29.53 40.33 31.79
C GLY A 497 -29.32 40.98 33.17
N GLY A 498 -28.98 40.22 34.21
CA GLY A 498 -28.68 40.64 35.58
C GLY A 498 -27.20 40.53 35.94
N GLY A 499 -26.32 40.23 34.98
CA GLY A 499 -24.87 40.15 35.16
C GLY A 499 -24.23 38.85 34.67
N TRP A 500 -22.90 38.79 34.81
CA TRP A 500 -22.08 37.64 34.44
C TRP A 500 -21.95 36.64 35.59
N ALA A 501 -21.95 35.35 35.28
CA ALA A 501 -21.67 34.25 36.21
C ALA A 501 -20.77 33.19 35.55
N ARG A 502 -19.91 32.52 36.34
CA ARG A 502 -19.15 31.35 35.87
C ARG A 502 -20.06 30.13 35.92
N VAL A 503 -20.06 29.35 34.83
CA VAL A 503 -20.83 28.11 34.70
C VAL A 503 -19.89 26.93 34.85
N ARG A 504 -20.20 26.04 35.80
CA ARG A 504 -19.44 24.80 36.01
C ARG A 504 -19.92 23.72 35.04
N VAL A 505 -18.99 23.13 34.30
CA VAL A 505 -19.31 22.04 33.36
C VAL A 505 -19.10 20.68 34.03
N LEU A 506 -20.05 19.75 33.85
CA LEU A 506 -20.04 18.40 34.41
C LEU A 506 -20.01 17.33 33.29
N PRO A 507 -19.47 16.12 33.53
CA PRO A 507 -18.88 15.65 34.79
C PRO A 507 -17.51 16.25 35.11
N ASP A 508 -16.71 16.53 34.08
CA ASP A 508 -15.34 17.06 34.20
C ASP A 508 -15.19 18.35 33.36
N GLU A 509 -14.52 19.36 33.92
CA GLU A 509 -14.15 20.55 33.15
C GLU A 509 -12.91 20.25 32.28
N SER A 510 -12.88 20.82 31.08
CA SER A 510 -11.73 20.65 30.18
C SER A 510 -10.48 21.32 30.77
N PRO A 511 -9.33 20.62 30.85
CA PRO A 511 -8.07 21.22 31.26
C PRO A 511 -7.69 22.38 30.34
N GLY A 512 -7.61 23.60 30.89
CA GLY A 512 -7.34 24.80 30.11
C GLY A 512 -8.57 25.44 29.47
N GLY A 513 -9.78 25.09 29.91
CA GLY A 513 -11.02 25.79 29.55
C GLY A 513 -11.55 25.46 28.15
N TYR A 514 -12.25 26.42 27.55
CA TYR A 514 -12.97 26.24 26.29
C TYR A 514 -12.52 27.26 25.24
N GLU A 515 -12.39 26.83 23.99
CA GLU A 515 -11.97 27.68 22.87
C GLU A 515 -13.16 28.20 22.07
N ASN A 516 -14.15 27.35 21.78
CA ASN A 516 -15.29 27.71 20.93
C ASN A 516 -16.61 27.39 21.63
N VAL A 517 -17.63 28.20 21.35
CA VAL A 517 -18.99 28.00 21.86
C VAL A 517 -20.01 28.31 20.77
N ALA A 518 -21.00 27.43 20.62
CA ALA A 518 -22.17 27.68 19.79
C ALA A 518 -23.45 27.30 20.51
N ALA A 519 -24.50 28.09 20.30
CA ALA A 519 -25.84 27.79 20.77
C ALA A 519 -26.75 27.52 19.57
N THR A 520 -27.51 26.43 19.62
CA THR A 520 -28.47 26.09 18.56
C THR A 520 -29.90 26.47 18.96
N PRO A 521 -30.81 26.70 17.99
CA PRO A 521 -32.19 27.10 18.27
C PRO A 521 -33.00 26.10 19.10
N ASP A 522 -32.61 24.83 19.11
CA ASP A 522 -33.22 23.76 19.92
C ASP A 522 -32.84 23.81 21.42
N GLY A 523 -32.04 24.80 21.82
CA GLY A 523 -31.62 25.02 23.20
C GLY A 523 -30.41 24.18 23.62
N ARG A 524 -29.65 23.60 22.67
CA ARG A 524 -28.36 22.98 22.97
C ARG A 524 -27.21 24.00 22.95
N LEU A 525 -26.23 23.75 23.79
CA LEU A 525 -24.92 24.38 23.73
C LEU A 525 -23.90 23.35 23.25
N TRP A 526 -22.98 23.83 22.43
CA TRP A 526 -21.87 23.07 21.89
C TRP A 526 -20.57 23.75 22.32
N LEU A 527 -19.62 22.96 22.80
CA LEU A 527 -18.33 23.45 23.30
C LEU A 527 -17.20 22.63 22.69
N SER A 528 -16.11 23.30 22.33
CA SER A 528 -14.83 22.64 22.08
C SER A 528 -13.72 23.26 22.92
N ALA A 529 -12.67 22.48 23.17
CA ALA A 529 -11.50 22.90 23.92
C ALA A 529 -10.23 22.81 23.05
N LEU A 530 -9.08 23.13 23.65
CA LEU A 530 -7.75 22.89 23.05
C LEU A 530 -7.52 21.41 22.72
N GLN A 531 -8.17 20.52 23.48
CA GLN A 531 -8.12 19.07 23.26
C GLN A 531 -9.12 18.67 22.16
N PRO A 532 -8.79 17.65 21.35
CA PRO A 532 -9.69 17.11 20.35
C PRO A 532 -11.04 16.67 20.94
N GLY A 533 -12.11 16.83 20.15
CA GLY A 533 -13.47 16.45 20.53
C GLY A 533 -14.44 17.62 20.65
N LEU A 534 -15.72 17.26 20.67
CA LEU A 534 -16.85 18.19 20.80
C LEU A 534 -17.72 17.74 21.97
N LEU A 535 -18.22 18.70 22.73
CA LEU A 535 -19.15 18.49 23.83
C LEU A 535 -20.51 19.10 23.48
N THR A 536 -21.60 18.44 23.89
CA THR A 536 -22.97 18.93 23.68
C THR A 536 -23.82 18.74 24.93
N GLY A 537 -24.76 19.64 25.18
CA GLY A 537 -25.69 19.54 26.29
C GLY A 537 -26.82 20.56 26.20
N LEU A 538 -27.91 20.31 26.93
CA LEU A 538 -29.06 21.22 26.96
C LEU A 538 -28.79 22.39 27.89
N VAL A 539 -29.13 23.60 27.44
CA VAL A 539 -28.96 24.80 28.24
C VAL A 539 -30.00 24.86 29.36
N GLY A 540 -29.53 24.88 30.61
CA GLY A 540 -30.34 25.14 31.80
C GLY A 540 -30.13 26.54 32.40
N ASP A 541 -30.99 26.91 33.35
CA ASP A 541 -30.90 28.20 34.06
C ASP A 541 -29.94 28.17 35.27
N GLY A 542 -29.50 26.98 35.69
CA GLY A 542 -28.53 26.83 36.78
C GLY A 542 -27.10 27.27 36.43
N ASP A 543 -26.24 27.39 37.43
CA ASP A 543 -24.80 27.68 37.28
C ASP A 543 -23.98 26.40 37.03
N THR A 544 -24.65 25.29 36.72
CA THR A 544 -24.06 23.99 36.39
C THR A 544 -24.66 23.50 35.08
N LEU A 545 -23.80 22.96 34.20
CA LEU A 545 -24.17 22.52 32.87
C LEU A 545 -23.61 21.13 32.61
N THR A 546 -24.49 20.16 32.41
CA THR A 546 -24.08 18.79 32.08
C THR A 546 -23.82 18.70 30.58
N MET A 547 -22.62 18.30 30.22
CA MET A 547 -22.14 18.17 28.86
C MET A 547 -21.73 16.72 28.61
N GLU A 548 -22.02 16.22 27.42
CA GLU A 548 -21.66 14.88 26.99
C GLU A 548 -20.75 14.97 25.76
N PRO A 549 -19.70 14.13 25.67
CA PRO A 549 -18.89 14.05 24.47
C PRO A 549 -19.70 13.50 23.30
N VAL A 550 -19.55 14.12 22.14
CA VAL A 550 -20.17 13.64 20.90
C VAL A 550 -19.48 12.34 20.48
N ASN A 551 -20.24 11.25 20.44
CA ASN A 551 -19.74 9.92 20.07
C ASN A 551 -19.59 9.77 18.55
N ASP A 552 -18.55 10.40 18.00
CA ASP A 552 -18.13 10.24 16.59
C ASP A 552 -16.59 10.18 16.54
N PRO A 553 -15.98 9.12 15.96
CA PRO A 553 -14.53 8.95 15.92
C PRO A 553 -13.78 10.09 15.22
N LEU A 554 -14.36 10.67 14.17
CA LEU A 554 -13.73 11.75 13.42
C LEU A 554 -13.74 13.05 14.23
N LEU A 555 -14.84 13.34 14.93
CA LEU A 555 -14.91 14.50 15.81
C LEU A 555 -14.01 14.34 17.04
N ALA A 556 -13.97 13.15 17.64
CA ALA A 556 -13.14 12.84 18.80
C ALA A 556 -11.62 13.02 18.53
N ALA A 557 -11.19 12.85 17.28
CA ALA A 557 -9.80 13.02 16.86
C ALA A 557 -9.49 14.42 16.27
N THR A 558 -10.44 15.34 16.27
CA THR A 558 -10.31 16.67 15.63
C THR A 558 -10.31 17.79 16.67
N ARG A 559 -9.34 18.71 16.57
CA ARG A 559 -9.41 20.02 17.24
C ARG A 559 -10.15 21.00 16.33
N PHE A 560 -11.05 21.78 16.91
CA PHE A 560 -11.89 22.73 16.17
C PHE A 560 -11.38 24.16 16.32
N TYR A 561 -11.27 24.85 15.20
CA TYR A 561 -10.84 26.25 15.14
C TYR A 561 -12.01 27.23 15.18
N PHE A 562 -13.19 26.81 14.68
CA PHE A 562 -14.43 27.52 14.88
C PHE A 562 -15.59 26.55 15.12
N LEU A 563 -16.62 27.05 15.81
CA LEU A 563 -17.87 26.33 16.05
C LEU A 563 -19.03 27.33 15.95
N ARG A 564 -19.96 27.13 15.01
CA ARG A 564 -21.05 28.07 14.73
C ARG A 564 -22.35 27.35 14.41
N ALA A 565 -23.47 28.00 14.71
CA ALA A 565 -24.77 27.60 14.18
C ALA A 565 -25.16 28.56 13.06
N ASP A 566 -25.75 28.04 11.99
CA ASP A 566 -26.30 28.89 10.93
C ASP A 566 -27.78 29.22 11.17
N ASN A 567 -28.35 30.02 10.27
CA ASN A 567 -29.73 30.49 10.36
C ASN A 567 -30.77 29.37 10.17
N GLN A 568 -30.36 28.17 9.74
CA GLN A 568 -31.20 26.99 9.60
C GLN A 568 -31.06 26.02 10.79
N GLY A 569 -30.21 26.36 11.77
CA GLY A 569 -29.95 25.55 12.95
C GLY A 569 -28.95 24.41 12.74
N ARG A 570 -28.22 24.39 11.61
CA ARG A 570 -27.13 23.43 11.39
C ARG A 570 -25.91 23.87 12.19
N VAL A 571 -25.17 22.91 12.75
CA VAL A 571 -23.90 23.18 13.46
C VAL A 571 -22.75 22.98 12.49
N TRP A 572 -21.88 23.97 12.39
CA TRP A 572 -20.68 23.97 11.57
C TRP A 572 -19.45 24.01 12.48
N ALA A 573 -18.59 23.00 12.36
CA ALA A 573 -17.39 22.82 13.17
C ALA A 573 -16.18 22.67 12.24
N GLY A 574 -15.40 23.75 12.08
CA GLY A 574 -14.20 23.75 11.25
C GLY A 574 -12.97 23.35 12.03
N GLY A 575 -12.13 22.49 11.45
CA GLY A 575 -10.85 22.07 12.04
C GLY A 575 -9.74 21.98 11.00
N GLY A 576 -8.76 21.10 11.25
CA GLY A 576 -7.61 20.87 10.35
C GLY A 576 -7.84 19.85 9.24
N LYS A 577 -9.04 19.25 9.13
CA LYS A 577 -9.37 18.20 8.14
C LYS A 577 -10.66 18.49 7.37
N GLY A 578 -11.06 19.75 7.31
CA GLY A 578 -12.30 20.22 6.71
C GLY A 578 -13.28 20.78 7.73
N VAL A 579 -14.56 20.78 7.34
CA VAL A 579 -15.66 21.30 8.14
C VAL A 579 -16.70 20.22 8.36
N ASP A 580 -16.91 19.85 9.62
CA ASP A 580 -17.96 18.92 10.02
C ASP A 580 -19.27 19.69 10.23
N VAL A 581 -20.33 19.24 9.57
CA VAL A 581 -21.66 19.87 9.60
C VAL A 581 -22.68 18.88 10.15
N LEU A 582 -23.39 19.28 11.20
CA LEU A 582 -24.54 18.55 11.72
C LEU A 582 -25.81 19.09 11.09
N ALA A 583 -26.46 18.28 10.26
CA ALA A 583 -27.76 18.55 9.69
C ALA A 583 -28.67 17.33 9.88
N GLU A 584 -29.90 17.55 10.35
CA GLU A 584 -30.90 16.48 10.57
C GLU A 584 -30.40 15.33 11.46
N GLY A 585 -29.49 15.62 12.41
CA GLY A 585 -28.90 14.63 13.30
C GLY A 585 -27.75 13.81 12.70
N ILE A 586 -27.34 14.09 11.46
CA ILE A 586 -26.26 13.40 10.76
C ILE A 586 -25.06 14.35 10.63
N TRP A 587 -23.88 13.87 11.02
CA TRP A 587 -22.62 14.58 10.79
C TRP A 587 -22.10 14.29 9.38
N THR A 588 -21.72 15.35 8.66
CA THR A 588 -21.10 15.26 7.34
C THR A 588 -19.86 16.14 7.30
N ARG A 589 -18.71 15.59 6.88
CA ARG A 589 -17.47 16.33 6.69
C ARG A 589 -17.36 16.82 5.26
N LEU A 590 -17.25 18.13 5.09
CA LEU A 590 -16.91 18.78 3.84
C LEU A 590 -15.41 19.02 3.78
N SER A 591 -14.78 18.70 2.65
CA SER A 591 -13.35 18.94 2.41
C SER A 591 -13.08 19.59 1.05
N SER A 592 -11.82 19.74 0.67
CA SER A 592 -11.40 20.19 -0.66
C SER A 592 -11.96 19.34 -1.79
N ARG A 593 -12.23 18.06 -1.53
CA ARG A 593 -12.93 17.17 -2.48
C ARG A 593 -14.39 17.55 -2.69
N ASP A 594 -14.99 18.25 -1.74
CA ASP A 594 -16.31 18.87 -1.86
C ASP A 594 -16.28 20.27 -2.49
N GLY A 595 -15.09 20.78 -2.79
CA GLY A 595 -14.88 22.09 -3.38
C GLY A 595 -14.46 23.17 -2.41
N LEU A 596 -14.26 22.86 -1.11
CA LEU A 596 -13.58 23.79 -0.21
C LEU A 596 -12.21 24.16 -0.79
N LEU A 597 -11.76 25.39 -0.57
CA LEU A 597 -10.47 25.86 -1.08
C LEU A 597 -9.30 25.11 -0.42
N TRP A 598 -9.47 24.77 0.86
CA TRP A 598 -8.46 24.11 1.68
C TRP A 598 -9.14 23.33 2.80
N ASP A 599 -8.50 22.25 3.27
CA ASP A 599 -9.04 21.42 4.36
C ASP A 599 -8.79 22.07 5.73
N GLU A 600 -7.71 22.82 5.90
CA GLU A 600 -7.46 23.56 7.13
C GLU A 600 -8.25 24.88 7.16
N THR A 601 -8.98 25.12 8.25
CA THR A 601 -9.77 26.34 8.46
C THR A 601 -9.09 27.30 9.45
N ASN A 602 -9.51 28.56 9.47
CA ASN A 602 -8.99 29.55 10.43
C ASN A 602 -9.91 29.73 11.63
N HIS A 603 -9.35 30.20 12.75
CA HIS A 603 -10.13 30.49 13.95
C HIS A 603 -11.14 31.61 13.73
N GLY A 604 -12.40 31.39 14.15
CA GLY A 604 -13.48 32.38 14.08
C GLY A 604 -13.95 32.77 12.67
N ALA A 605 -13.28 32.28 11.62
CA ALA A 605 -13.48 32.69 10.24
C ALA A 605 -14.69 31.98 9.59
N PHE A 606 -15.87 32.21 10.15
CA PHE A 606 -17.13 31.68 9.65
C PHE A 606 -18.21 32.75 9.69
N PHE A 607 -18.99 32.86 8.61
CA PHE A 607 -20.16 33.73 8.56
C PHE A 607 -21.33 33.02 7.86
N ALA A 608 -22.45 32.90 8.56
CA ALA A 608 -23.70 32.41 7.99
C ALA A 608 -24.52 33.58 7.45
N ASP A 609 -24.82 33.55 6.16
CA ASP A 609 -25.52 34.62 5.48
C ASP A 609 -27.05 34.47 5.60
N ALA A 610 -27.77 35.57 5.33
CA ALA A 610 -29.21 35.62 5.47
C ALA A 610 -29.96 34.75 4.44
N ASP A 611 -29.34 34.48 3.28
CA ASP A 611 -29.89 33.60 2.24
C ASP A 611 -29.65 32.10 2.52
N GLY A 612 -28.93 31.77 3.61
CA GLY A 612 -28.61 30.40 4.00
C GLY A 612 -27.29 29.86 3.43
N SER A 613 -26.56 30.65 2.64
CA SER A 613 -25.17 30.38 2.26
C SER A 613 -24.22 30.61 3.45
N VAL A 614 -23.01 30.05 3.36
CA VAL A 614 -22.00 30.23 4.41
C VAL A 614 -20.63 30.56 3.83
N TRP A 615 -19.90 31.44 4.50
CA TRP A 615 -18.52 31.79 4.19
C TRP A 615 -17.58 31.16 5.21
N ILE A 616 -16.50 30.57 4.72
CA ILE A 616 -15.49 29.88 5.51
C ILE A 616 -14.12 30.44 5.11
N GLY A 617 -13.38 30.94 6.09
CA GLY A 617 -12.00 31.38 5.91
C GLY A 617 -11.00 30.23 6.06
N THR A 618 -10.02 30.22 5.17
CA THR A 618 -8.91 29.26 5.14
C THR A 618 -7.58 30.01 5.14
N PRO A 619 -6.44 29.33 5.33
CA PRO A 619 -5.14 29.98 5.26
C PRO A 619 -4.80 30.62 3.90
N VAL A 620 -5.47 30.20 2.83
CA VAL A 620 -5.15 30.58 1.42
C VAL A 620 -6.28 31.38 0.74
N GLY A 621 -7.31 31.77 1.50
CA GLY A 621 -8.45 32.52 0.97
C GLY A 621 -9.79 32.13 1.60
N LEU A 622 -10.89 32.40 0.91
CA LEU A 622 -12.25 32.06 1.36
C LEU A 622 -12.92 31.03 0.46
N THR A 623 -13.74 30.21 1.08
CA THR A 623 -14.78 29.43 0.42
C THR A 623 -16.13 30.01 0.77
N HIS A 624 -16.96 30.22 -0.24
CA HIS A 624 -18.37 30.54 -0.11
C HIS A 624 -19.21 29.36 -0.60
N VAL A 625 -19.88 28.72 0.35
CA VAL A 625 -20.78 27.61 0.09
C VAL A 625 -22.17 28.18 -0.21
N LEU A 626 -22.46 28.28 -1.51
CA LEU A 626 -23.70 28.85 -2.06
C LEU A 626 -24.91 27.95 -1.78
N LYS A 627 -24.72 26.64 -1.87
CA LYS A 627 -25.80 25.65 -1.71
C LYS A 627 -25.39 24.56 -0.71
N PRO A 628 -25.38 24.85 0.60
CA PRO A 628 -25.00 23.85 1.60
C PRO A 628 -25.85 22.58 1.54
N ALA A 629 -27.14 22.67 1.20
CA ALA A 629 -28.02 21.52 1.08
C ALA A 629 -27.55 20.52 0.01
N ASP A 630 -27.02 21.00 -1.13
CA ASP A 630 -26.51 20.15 -2.21
C ASP A 630 -25.25 19.40 -1.76
N LEU A 631 -24.37 20.07 -1.00
CA LEU A 631 -23.15 19.45 -0.46
C LEU A 631 -23.43 18.44 0.65
N LEU A 632 -24.55 18.58 1.37
CA LEU A 632 -24.97 17.71 2.46
C LEU A 632 -25.93 16.60 1.99
N ALA A 633 -26.48 16.67 0.78
CA ALA A 633 -27.33 15.63 0.22
C ALA A 633 -26.59 14.27 0.15
N PRO A 634 -27.23 13.14 0.49
CA PRO A 634 -26.57 11.83 0.51
C PRO A 634 -25.90 11.49 -0.82
N ARG A 635 -24.70 10.90 -0.76
CA ARG A 635 -24.02 10.37 -1.95
C ARG A 635 -24.36 8.90 -2.14
N THR A 636 -24.69 8.52 -3.36
CA THR A 636 -24.93 7.12 -3.73
C THR A 636 -23.64 6.49 -4.23
N MET A 637 -22.93 5.79 -3.34
CA MET A 637 -21.79 4.95 -3.72
C MET A 637 -22.27 3.52 -3.96
N THR A 638 -21.81 2.91 -5.05
CA THR A 638 -22.14 1.53 -5.39
C THR A 638 -20.88 0.67 -5.35
N PRO A 639 -20.80 -0.34 -4.47
CA PRO A 639 -19.68 -1.28 -4.46
C PRO A 639 -19.67 -2.08 -5.76
N GLN A 640 -18.50 -2.15 -6.40
CA GLN A 640 -18.29 -2.92 -7.62
C GLN A 640 -17.53 -4.20 -7.28
N LEU A 641 -18.05 -5.35 -7.68
CA LEU A 641 -17.39 -6.64 -7.51
C LEU A 641 -16.68 -7.00 -8.81
N PHE A 642 -15.36 -7.20 -8.74
CA PHE A 642 -14.59 -7.72 -9.87
C PHE A 642 -14.64 -9.26 -9.88
N PRO A 643 -14.33 -9.92 -11.01
CA PRO A 643 -14.33 -11.38 -11.10
C PRO A 643 -13.50 -12.04 -9.99
N ALA A 644 -14.15 -12.85 -9.15
CA ALA A 644 -13.49 -13.60 -8.10
C ALA A 644 -12.72 -14.82 -8.66
N ARG A 645 -11.70 -15.28 -7.95
CA ARG A 645 -10.88 -16.45 -8.33
C ARG A 645 -10.79 -17.46 -7.19
N TYR A 646 -10.91 -18.75 -7.50
CA TYR A 646 -10.66 -19.85 -6.57
C TYR A 646 -9.48 -20.68 -7.11
N GLY A 647 -8.32 -20.54 -6.46
CA GLY A 647 -7.06 -20.98 -7.07
C GLY A 647 -6.81 -20.24 -8.39
N ASP A 648 -6.55 -20.97 -9.47
CA ASP A 648 -6.37 -20.38 -10.80
C ASP A 648 -7.69 -20.15 -11.56
N ARG A 649 -8.81 -20.68 -11.08
CA ARG A 649 -10.10 -20.66 -11.77
C ARG A 649 -10.91 -19.40 -11.46
N ALA A 650 -11.51 -18.80 -12.48
CA ALA A 650 -12.52 -17.77 -12.28
C ALA A 650 -13.78 -18.37 -11.65
N VAL A 651 -14.38 -17.65 -10.71
CA VAL A 651 -15.66 -18.02 -10.09
C VAL A 651 -16.77 -17.61 -11.07
N ALA A 652 -17.14 -18.53 -11.96
CA ALA A 652 -18.41 -18.46 -12.68
C ALA A 652 -19.54 -18.97 -11.76
N SER A 653 -20.80 -18.67 -12.09
CA SER A 653 -21.99 -19.05 -11.29
C SER A 653 -22.21 -20.56 -11.07
N ASP A 654 -21.27 -21.41 -11.51
CA ASP A 654 -21.30 -22.85 -11.36
C ASP A 654 -20.63 -23.31 -10.07
N ALA A 655 -21.02 -24.50 -9.59
CA ALA A 655 -20.40 -25.10 -8.42
C ALA A 655 -18.96 -25.53 -8.74
N LEU A 656 -17.99 -24.96 -8.03
CA LEU A 656 -16.56 -25.19 -8.24
C LEU A 656 -16.11 -26.49 -7.54
N PRO A 657 -15.26 -27.31 -8.18
CA PRO A 657 -14.73 -28.51 -7.53
C PRO A 657 -13.76 -28.13 -6.42
N TYR A 658 -13.80 -28.87 -5.31
CA TYR A 658 -12.87 -28.68 -4.20
C TYR A 658 -11.41 -28.90 -4.62
N GLU A 659 -10.54 -27.95 -4.26
CA GLU A 659 -9.10 -28.02 -4.49
C GLU A 659 -8.35 -27.73 -3.18
N ARG A 660 -7.39 -28.60 -2.84
CA ARG A 660 -6.66 -28.50 -1.57
C ARG A 660 -5.70 -27.31 -1.62
N GLY A 661 -5.86 -26.36 -0.70
CA GLY A 661 -5.00 -25.17 -0.62
C GLY A 661 -5.42 -24.02 -1.54
N ALA A 662 -6.43 -24.21 -2.38
CA ALA A 662 -6.98 -23.13 -3.20
C ALA A 662 -7.59 -22.04 -2.31
N ALA A 663 -7.19 -20.80 -2.57
CA ALA A 663 -7.73 -19.62 -1.90
C ALA A 663 -8.82 -18.99 -2.76
N LEU A 664 -9.87 -18.49 -2.12
CA LEU A 664 -10.85 -17.61 -2.76
C LEU A 664 -10.36 -16.17 -2.63
N THR A 665 -10.00 -15.57 -3.77
CA THR A 665 -9.59 -14.17 -3.88
C THR A 665 -10.71 -13.37 -4.53
N ILE A 666 -11.09 -12.27 -3.89
CA ILE A 666 -12.19 -11.41 -4.32
C ILE A 666 -11.66 -9.98 -4.35
N ALA A 667 -11.66 -9.37 -5.52
CA ALA A 667 -11.35 -7.96 -5.69
C ALA A 667 -12.64 -7.14 -5.83
N PHE A 668 -12.64 -5.93 -5.31
CA PHE A 668 -13.77 -5.01 -5.37
C PHE A 668 -13.32 -3.55 -5.42
N GLY A 669 -14.22 -2.67 -5.86
CA GLY A 669 -14.00 -1.24 -5.99
C GLY A 669 -15.27 -0.43 -5.69
N VAL A 670 -15.27 0.84 -6.04
CA VAL A 670 -16.40 1.75 -5.80
C VAL A 670 -16.70 2.56 -7.07
N SER A 671 -17.99 2.75 -7.34
CA SER A 671 -18.50 3.67 -8.36
C SER A 671 -19.35 4.76 -7.69
N GLY A 672 -19.49 5.93 -8.32
CA GLY A 672 -20.14 7.10 -7.72
C GLY A 672 -19.27 7.86 -6.72
N ASN A 673 -17.94 7.68 -6.77
CA ASN A 673 -16.97 8.43 -5.95
C ASN A 673 -15.96 9.20 -6.83
N SER A 674 -16.46 9.91 -7.84
CA SER A 674 -15.64 10.63 -8.84
C SER A 674 -14.62 11.58 -8.20
N ALA A 675 -14.99 12.30 -7.14
CA ALA A 675 -14.09 13.22 -6.43
C ALA A 675 -13.05 12.51 -5.53
N GLY A 676 -13.07 11.18 -5.45
CA GLY A 676 -12.11 10.38 -4.67
C GLY A 676 -12.21 10.58 -3.16
N HIS A 677 -13.43 10.69 -2.59
CA HIS A 677 -13.60 10.83 -1.14
C HIS A 677 -13.02 9.63 -0.38
N PRO A 678 -12.53 9.83 0.85
CA PRO A 678 -12.07 8.74 1.69
C PRO A 678 -13.19 7.72 1.92
N VAL A 679 -12.90 6.47 1.60
CA VAL A 679 -13.80 5.33 1.78
C VAL A 679 -13.01 4.15 2.35
N HIS A 680 -13.68 3.35 3.16
CA HIS A 680 -13.24 2.00 3.49
C HIS A 680 -14.33 0.99 3.12
N PHE A 681 -13.95 -0.27 3.08
CA PHE A 681 -14.87 -1.36 2.77
C PHE A 681 -15.12 -2.17 4.02
N ARG A 682 -16.32 -2.72 4.14
CA ARG A 682 -16.60 -3.78 5.09
C ARG A 682 -17.19 -4.96 4.37
N TYR A 683 -16.73 -6.15 4.72
CA TYR A 683 -17.12 -7.38 4.05
C TYR A 683 -17.40 -8.51 5.04
N ARG A 684 -18.07 -9.57 4.56
CA ARG A 684 -18.23 -10.84 5.28
C ARG A 684 -18.56 -11.97 4.31
N LEU A 685 -18.11 -13.17 4.63
CA LEU A 685 -18.42 -14.40 3.89
C LEU A 685 -19.27 -15.33 4.75
N LYS A 686 -20.57 -15.41 4.47
CA LYS A 686 -21.46 -16.32 5.23
C LYS A 686 -21.32 -17.76 4.72
N PRO A 687 -21.36 -18.78 5.61
CA PRO A 687 -21.56 -18.69 7.07
C PRO A 687 -20.26 -18.57 7.90
N LEU A 688 -19.10 -18.38 7.27
CA LEU A 688 -17.80 -18.35 7.95
C LEU A 688 -17.68 -17.16 8.90
N ASP A 689 -18.03 -15.97 8.41
CA ASP A 689 -18.01 -14.72 9.16
C ASP A 689 -19.38 -14.42 9.77
N ARG A 690 -19.40 -14.09 11.06
CA ARG A 690 -20.62 -13.69 11.79
C ARG A 690 -20.87 -12.18 11.70
N ASP A 691 -19.81 -11.41 11.93
CA ASP A 691 -19.82 -9.94 11.93
C ASP A 691 -19.16 -9.38 10.67
N TRP A 692 -19.35 -8.09 10.42
CA TRP A 692 -18.66 -7.38 9.34
C TRP A 692 -17.19 -7.15 9.71
N VAL A 693 -16.30 -7.25 8.73
CA VAL A 693 -14.87 -6.97 8.86
C VAL A 693 -14.52 -5.74 8.03
N ASP A 694 -13.98 -4.70 8.67
CA ASP A 694 -13.51 -3.49 8.00
C ASP A 694 -12.12 -3.68 7.37
N THR A 695 -11.91 -3.13 6.18
CA THR A 695 -10.65 -3.16 5.45
C THR A 695 -10.49 -1.94 4.54
N ASN A 696 -9.25 -1.48 4.43
CA ASN A 696 -8.84 -0.49 3.42
C ASN A 696 -8.30 -1.17 2.15
N GLN A 697 -8.18 -2.50 2.15
CA GLN A 697 -7.74 -3.27 1.00
C GLN A 697 -8.90 -3.48 0.02
N ARG A 698 -8.58 -3.43 -1.28
CA ARG A 698 -9.51 -3.66 -2.39
C ARG A 698 -9.59 -5.13 -2.81
N GLU A 699 -8.92 -5.99 -2.07
CA GLU A 699 -8.87 -7.42 -2.30
C GLU A 699 -8.93 -8.14 -0.96
N VAL A 700 -9.72 -9.21 -0.91
CA VAL A 700 -9.82 -10.09 0.25
C VAL A 700 -9.51 -11.51 -0.19
N ARG A 701 -8.74 -12.22 0.63
CA ARG A 701 -8.32 -13.60 0.38
C ARG A 701 -8.75 -14.52 1.52
N TYR A 702 -9.64 -15.46 1.24
CA TYR A 702 -9.99 -16.56 2.14
C TYR A 702 -9.15 -17.79 1.83
N ALA A 703 -8.23 -18.13 2.72
CA ALA A 703 -7.40 -19.32 2.59
C ALA A 703 -8.21 -20.58 2.88
N SER A 704 -8.18 -21.55 1.95
CA SER A 704 -8.72 -22.91 2.13
C SER A 704 -10.16 -22.97 2.65
N LEU A 705 -11.12 -22.71 1.76
CA LEU A 705 -12.54 -22.85 2.09
C LEU A 705 -12.97 -24.33 2.14
N PRO A 706 -13.75 -24.73 3.17
CA PRO A 706 -14.46 -26.00 3.17
C PRO A 706 -15.40 -26.13 1.95
N TRP A 707 -15.88 -27.35 1.69
CA TRP A 707 -16.98 -27.53 0.74
C TRP A 707 -18.27 -26.97 1.35
N GLY A 708 -19.11 -26.35 0.53
CA GLY A 708 -20.33 -25.70 1.01
C GLY A 708 -20.79 -24.54 0.12
N HIS A 709 -21.89 -23.92 0.50
CA HIS A 709 -22.42 -22.72 -0.13
C HIS A 709 -21.99 -21.50 0.67
N TYR A 710 -21.43 -20.52 -0.03
CA TYR A 710 -20.96 -19.27 0.55
C TYR A 710 -21.61 -18.09 -0.14
N ARG A 711 -21.91 -17.06 0.66
CA ARG A 711 -22.38 -15.76 0.16
C ARG A 711 -21.42 -14.70 0.65
N PHE A 712 -20.72 -14.07 -0.30
CA PHE A 712 -19.87 -12.92 0.00
C PHE A 712 -20.72 -11.66 -0.06
N GLU A 713 -20.60 -10.81 0.96
CA GLU A 713 -21.28 -9.52 1.06
C GLU A 713 -20.22 -8.42 1.29
N VAL A 714 -20.34 -7.29 0.59
CA VAL A 714 -19.45 -6.13 0.74
C VAL A 714 -20.25 -4.83 0.72
N GLN A 715 -19.80 -3.85 1.49
CA GLN A 715 -20.29 -2.47 1.50
C GLN A 715 -19.11 -1.51 1.45
N VAL A 716 -19.27 -0.42 0.72
CA VAL A 716 -18.44 0.79 0.84
C VAL A 716 -19.01 1.64 1.97
N VAL A 717 -18.15 2.21 2.80
CA VAL A 717 -18.50 3.20 3.83
C VAL A 717 -17.86 4.53 3.44
N ASP A 718 -18.68 5.56 3.23
CA ASP A 718 -18.21 6.93 3.04
C ASP A 718 -17.84 7.49 4.41
N GLU A 719 -16.55 7.72 4.64
CA GLU A 719 -16.04 8.22 5.92
C GLU A 719 -16.56 9.63 6.23
N ASN A 720 -16.62 10.48 5.21
CA ASN A 720 -17.09 11.86 5.36
C ASN A 720 -18.59 11.91 5.65
N ARG A 721 -19.39 10.97 5.15
CA ARG A 721 -20.84 10.93 5.43
C ARG A 721 -21.25 10.03 6.59
N ARG A 722 -20.31 9.27 7.18
CA ARG A 722 -20.58 8.20 8.18
C ARG A 722 -21.67 7.23 7.70
N ALA A 723 -21.75 7.00 6.41
CA ALA A 723 -22.87 6.29 5.78
C ALA A 723 -22.36 5.07 5.00
N PRO A 724 -22.87 3.86 5.29
CA PRO A 724 -22.63 2.70 4.45
C PRO A 724 -23.52 2.72 3.21
N SER A 725 -23.00 2.21 2.11
CA SER A 725 -23.71 1.92 0.87
C SER A 725 -24.63 0.68 0.98
N ALA A 726 -25.40 0.43 -0.07
CA ALA A 726 -26.12 -0.84 -0.22
C ALA A 726 -25.14 -2.04 -0.28
N VAL A 727 -25.59 -3.21 0.18
CA VAL A 727 -24.78 -4.44 0.15
C VAL A 727 -24.70 -4.97 -1.28
N ALA A 728 -23.49 -5.08 -1.82
CA ALA A 728 -23.22 -5.90 -3.00
C ALA A 728 -22.90 -7.33 -2.55
N SER A 729 -23.39 -8.33 -3.27
CA SER A 729 -23.13 -9.73 -2.92
C SER A 729 -23.11 -10.65 -4.12
N PHE A 730 -22.32 -11.72 -4.03
CA PHE A 730 -22.37 -12.84 -4.95
C PHE A 730 -22.32 -14.17 -4.18
N GLU A 731 -22.77 -15.24 -4.83
CA GLU A 731 -22.82 -16.57 -4.26
C GLU A 731 -21.79 -17.49 -4.94
N VAL A 732 -21.16 -18.35 -4.15
CA VAL A 732 -20.20 -19.35 -4.64
C VAL A 732 -20.43 -20.68 -3.91
N ALA A 733 -20.45 -21.77 -4.67
CA ALA A 733 -20.62 -23.11 -4.12
C ALA A 733 -19.36 -23.94 -4.39
N ILE A 734 -18.76 -24.50 -3.35
CA ILE A 734 -17.63 -25.43 -3.45
C ILE A 734 -18.16 -26.84 -3.25
N GLN A 735 -18.04 -27.69 -4.28
CA GLN A 735 -18.52 -29.06 -4.27
C GLN A 735 -17.73 -29.92 -3.29
N ALA A 736 -18.40 -30.91 -2.69
CA ALA A 736 -17.72 -31.88 -1.85
C ALA A 736 -16.69 -32.69 -2.66
N PRO A 737 -15.50 -32.97 -2.11
CA PRO A 737 -14.53 -33.84 -2.76
C PRO A 737 -15.14 -35.22 -3.06
N TRP A 738 -14.77 -35.84 -4.18
CA TRP A 738 -15.34 -37.12 -4.59
C TRP A 738 -15.18 -38.22 -3.52
N TRP A 739 -14.08 -38.20 -2.73
CA TRP A 739 -13.85 -39.14 -1.63
C TRP A 739 -14.73 -38.92 -0.39
N MET A 740 -15.40 -37.77 -0.28
CA MET A 740 -16.38 -37.48 0.77
C MET A 740 -17.83 -37.69 0.30
N THR A 741 -18.04 -38.12 -0.94
CA THR A 741 -19.39 -38.43 -1.43
C THR A 741 -19.91 -39.74 -0.82
N PRO A 742 -21.22 -39.85 -0.52
CA PRO A 742 -21.82 -41.08 0.00
C PRO A 742 -21.54 -42.30 -0.88
N GLY A 743 -21.48 -42.13 -2.21
CA GLY A 743 -21.16 -43.18 -3.17
C GLY A 743 -19.77 -43.77 -2.98
N THR A 744 -18.76 -42.95 -2.68
CA THR A 744 -17.39 -43.43 -2.43
C THR A 744 -17.29 -44.19 -1.11
N PHE A 745 -18.00 -43.77 -0.07
CA PHE A 745 -18.08 -44.55 1.17
C PHE A 745 -18.73 -45.92 0.95
N ILE A 746 -19.78 -45.98 0.12
CA ILE A 746 -20.41 -47.26 -0.28
C ILE A 746 -19.43 -48.12 -1.08
N ALA A 747 -18.72 -47.54 -2.06
CA ALA A 747 -17.75 -48.25 -2.87
C ALA A 747 -16.56 -48.75 -2.03
N LEU A 748 -16.07 -47.96 -1.07
CA LEU A 748 -15.03 -48.36 -0.14
C LEU A 748 -15.53 -49.47 0.79
N ALA A 749 -16.76 -49.39 1.30
CA ALA A 749 -17.36 -50.46 2.09
C ALA A 749 -17.47 -51.76 1.27
N LEU A 750 -17.91 -51.68 0.01
CA LEU A 750 -17.94 -52.82 -0.91
C LEU A 750 -16.55 -53.35 -1.24
N ALA A 751 -15.55 -52.49 -1.39
CA ALA A 751 -14.16 -52.88 -1.60
C ALA A 751 -13.56 -53.55 -0.37
N ILE A 752 -13.87 -53.06 0.84
CA ILE A 752 -13.48 -53.70 2.11
C ILE A 752 -14.17 -55.06 2.25
N VAL A 753 -15.46 -55.17 1.94
CA VAL A 753 -16.17 -56.46 1.92
C VAL A 753 -15.58 -57.39 0.86
N GLY A 754 -15.27 -56.88 -0.33
CA GLY A 754 -14.62 -57.63 -1.41
C GLY A 754 -13.21 -58.09 -1.03
N LEU A 755 -12.43 -57.24 -0.37
CA LEU A 755 -11.11 -57.57 0.18
C LEU A 755 -11.22 -58.53 1.35
N ALA A 756 -12.23 -58.43 2.20
CA ALA A 756 -12.48 -59.38 3.29
C ALA A 756 -12.88 -60.75 2.74
N VAL A 757 -13.74 -60.79 1.71
CA VAL A 757 -14.11 -62.02 0.98
C VAL A 757 -12.92 -62.58 0.20
N GLY A 758 -12.13 -61.71 -0.44
CA GLY A 758 -10.90 -62.05 -1.15
C GLY A 758 -9.83 -62.60 -0.21
N ALA A 759 -9.61 -61.95 0.94
CA ALA A 759 -8.72 -62.39 2.00
C ALA A 759 -9.25 -63.67 2.66
N TRP A 760 -10.56 -63.86 2.79
CA TRP A 760 -11.15 -65.10 3.27
C TRP A 760 -10.95 -66.25 2.28
N ARG A 761 -11.12 -65.99 0.97
CA ARG A 761 -10.84 -66.94 -0.12
C ARG A 761 -9.36 -67.26 -0.26
N TRP A 762 -8.50 -66.25 -0.17
CA TRP A 762 -7.06 -66.40 -0.17
C TRP A 762 -6.60 -67.15 1.07
N ARG A 763 -7.12 -66.81 2.26
CA ARG A 763 -6.84 -67.53 3.51
C ARG A 763 -7.30 -68.98 3.43
N THR A 764 -8.45 -69.29 2.82
CA THR A 764 -8.90 -70.68 2.64
C THR A 764 -8.03 -71.43 1.63
N GLN A 765 -7.65 -70.81 0.51
CA GLN A 765 -6.69 -71.37 -0.46
C GLN A 765 -5.30 -71.60 0.16
N VAL A 766 -4.80 -70.63 0.93
CA VAL A 766 -3.55 -70.71 1.69
C VAL A 766 -3.64 -71.75 2.79
N LEU A 767 -4.77 -71.91 3.48
CA LEU A 767 -4.99 -72.97 4.48
C LEU A 767 -4.97 -74.36 3.85
N ILE A 768 -5.54 -74.53 2.66
CA ILE A 768 -5.51 -75.79 1.90
C ILE A 768 -4.09 -76.07 1.37
N ALA A 769 -3.38 -75.05 0.88
CA ALA A 769 -1.98 -75.15 0.47
C ALA A 769 -1.03 -75.34 1.67
N HIS A 770 -1.33 -74.75 2.83
CA HIS A 770 -0.60 -74.93 4.09
C HIS A 770 -0.88 -76.30 4.71
N ALA A 771 -2.08 -76.87 4.64
CA ALA A 771 -2.32 -78.24 5.09
C ALA A 771 -1.43 -79.25 4.35
N ARG A 772 -1.24 -79.05 3.04
CA ARG A 772 -0.32 -79.86 2.20
C ARG A 772 1.16 -79.55 2.44
N ARG A 773 1.50 -78.36 2.96
CA ARG A 773 2.87 -77.94 3.29
C ARG A 773 3.24 -78.21 4.77
N LEU A 774 2.25 -78.36 5.65
CA LEU A 774 2.37 -78.62 7.09
C LEU A 774 2.70 -80.08 7.39
N GLU A 775 2.24 -81.06 6.61
CA GLU A 775 2.72 -82.45 6.77
C GLU A 775 4.24 -82.58 6.53
N GLY A 776 4.83 -81.70 5.71
CA GLY A 776 6.29 -81.64 5.47
C GLY A 776 7.07 -80.69 6.39
N ILE A 777 6.42 -79.81 7.15
CA ILE A 777 7.06 -78.76 7.98
C ILE A 777 6.79 -78.95 9.50
N VAL A 778 5.81 -79.77 9.89
CA VAL A 778 5.48 -80.07 11.30
C VAL A 778 6.62 -80.75 12.07
N VAL A 779 7.60 -81.35 11.38
CA VAL A 779 8.82 -81.90 11.99
C VAL A 779 9.89 -80.83 12.27
N GLU A 780 9.91 -79.72 11.54
CA GLU A 780 10.99 -78.70 11.64
C GLU A 780 10.54 -77.42 12.41
N ARG A 781 9.26 -77.03 12.34
CA ARG A 781 8.74 -75.78 12.94
C ARG A 781 8.16 -75.89 14.37
N THR A 782 8.26 -77.03 15.03
CA THR A 782 8.03 -77.13 16.49
C THR A 782 9.23 -76.65 17.31
N LYS A 783 10.39 -76.43 16.67
CA LYS A 783 11.64 -75.95 17.29
C LYS A 783 11.83 -74.42 17.26
N GLU A 784 11.34 -73.71 16.25
CA GLU A 784 11.55 -72.25 16.10
C GLU A 784 10.55 -71.36 16.86
N LEU A 785 9.29 -71.79 17.06
CA LEU A 785 8.25 -70.95 17.67
C LEU A 785 8.41 -70.76 19.20
N ARG A 786 9.20 -71.62 19.87
CA ARG A 786 9.59 -71.42 21.28
C ARG A 786 10.73 -70.42 21.46
N ALA A 787 11.52 -70.13 20.42
CA ALA A 787 12.64 -69.18 20.50
C ALA A 787 12.17 -67.71 20.44
N LEU A 788 11.16 -67.38 19.63
CA LEU A 788 10.68 -65.99 19.45
C LEU A 788 9.79 -65.45 20.59
N LEU A 789 9.13 -66.31 21.36
CA LEU A 789 8.40 -65.90 22.58
C LEU A 789 9.32 -65.65 23.79
N HIS A 790 10.56 -66.16 23.76
CA HIS A 790 11.58 -65.87 24.79
C HIS A 790 12.40 -64.59 24.51
N ALA A 791 12.43 -64.09 23.27
CA ALA A 791 13.08 -62.83 22.91
C ALA A 791 12.25 -61.58 23.29
N ARG A 792 10.92 -61.59 23.05
CA ARG A 792 10.03 -60.47 23.44
C ARG A 792 9.86 -60.31 24.96
N ARG A 793 10.01 -61.39 25.75
CA ARG A 793 10.05 -61.33 27.22
C ARG A 793 11.40 -60.88 27.79
N ARG A 794 12.51 -60.95 27.03
CA ARG A 794 13.85 -60.46 27.46
C ARG A 794 14.04 -58.96 27.25
N LEU A 795 13.43 -58.37 26.22
CA LEU A 795 13.48 -56.93 25.92
C LEU A 795 12.69 -56.08 26.94
N LEU A 796 11.53 -56.56 27.39
CA LEU A 796 10.74 -55.94 28.47
C LEU A 796 11.36 -56.12 29.86
N ALA A 797 12.23 -57.12 30.04
CA ALA A 797 12.93 -57.36 31.31
C ALA A 797 14.18 -56.47 31.49
N HIS A 798 14.87 -56.07 30.41
CA HIS A 798 16.06 -55.19 30.46
C HIS A 798 15.69 -53.71 30.63
N ILE A 799 14.68 -53.19 29.92
CA ILE A 799 14.20 -51.80 30.09
C ILE A 799 13.70 -51.57 31.54
N GLY A 800 13.03 -52.56 32.12
CA GLY A 800 12.58 -52.49 33.52
C GLY A 800 13.70 -52.66 34.56
N HIS A 801 14.87 -53.17 34.19
CA HIS A 801 16.03 -53.31 35.06
C HIS A 801 16.85 -52.00 35.11
N ASP A 802 17.04 -51.35 33.96
CA ASP A 802 17.91 -50.18 33.85
C ASP A 802 17.22 -48.88 34.28
N LEU A 803 15.88 -48.80 34.20
CA LEU A 803 15.10 -47.75 34.86
C LEU A 803 15.04 -47.92 36.39
N ARG A 804 15.09 -49.17 36.90
CA ARG A 804 14.99 -49.44 38.34
C ARG A 804 16.23 -49.05 39.12
N SER A 805 17.41 -49.14 38.54
CA SER A 805 18.68 -48.91 39.24
C SER A 805 18.88 -47.46 39.74
N PRO A 806 18.82 -46.42 38.88
CA PRO A 806 18.86 -45.01 39.33
C PRO A 806 17.64 -44.62 40.17
N LEU A 807 16.44 -45.16 39.88
CA LEU A 807 15.24 -44.91 40.68
C LEU A 807 15.38 -45.48 42.10
N SER A 808 15.99 -46.66 42.24
CA SER A 808 16.31 -47.28 43.53
C SER A 808 17.38 -46.48 44.28
N ALA A 809 18.38 -45.92 43.58
CA ALA A 809 19.37 -45.02 44.17
C ALA A 809 18.74 -43.71 44.68
N ILE A 810 17.86 -43.07 43.90
CA ILE A 810 17.10 -41.88 44.33
C ILE A 810 16.26 -42.18 45.57
N VAL A 811 15.54 -43.31 45.58
CA VAL A 811 14.73 -43.74 46.74
C VAL A 811 15.60 -44.02 47.96
N ASN A 812 16.78 -44.62 47.78
CA ASN A 812 17.67 -44.95 48.90
C ASN A 812 18.33 -43.69 49.49
N VAL A 813 18.76 -42.74 48.66
CA VAL A 813 19.30 -41.43 49.08
C VAL A 813 18.20 -40.59 49.74
N ALA A 814 16.97 -40.60 49.21
CA ALA A 814 15.83 -39.92 49.84
C ALA A 814 15.43 -40.55 51.18
N ARG A 815 15.54 -41.89 51.31
CA ARG A 815 15.36 -42.59 52.59
C ARG A 815 16.46 -42.24 53.58
N GLN A 816 17.74 -42.21 53.18
CA GLN A 816 18.83 -41.80 54.07
C GLN A 816 18.66 -40.35 54.52
N TRP A 817 18.34 -39.44 53.60
CA TRP A 817 18.12 -38.02 53.90
C TRP A 817 17.02 -37.80 54.97
N ARG A 818 15.99 -38.65 55.00
CA ARG A 818 14.90 -38.59 55.98
C ARG A 818 15.33 -38.95 57.42
N TRP A 819 16.50 -39.55 57.61
CA TRP A 819 17.01 -40.04 58.90
C TRP A 819 18.30 -39.36 59.36
N THR A 820 19.07 -38.69 58.47
CA THR A 820 20.38 -38.10 58.80
C THR A 820 20.43 -36.57 58.92
N GLY A 821 19.33 -35.85 58.71
CA GLY A 821 19.30 -34.38 58.82
C GLY A 821 19.89 -33.67 57.58
N PRO A 822 19.86 -32.32 57.54
CA PRO A 822 20.13 -31.57 56.31
C PRO A 822 21.62 -31.55 55.97
N ASP A 823 22.03 -32.35 54.98
CA ASP A 823 23.36 -32.32 54.37
C ASP A 823 23.28 -32.11 52.84
N VAL A 824 24.22 -31.35 52.28
CA VAL A 824 24.15 -30.75 50.93
C VAL A 824 24.47 -31.74 49.79
N GLU A 825 25.00 -32.93 50.10
CA GLU A 825 25.33 -33.97 49.11
C GLU A 825 24.13 -34.77 48.58
N HIS A 826 23.05 -34.87 49.37
CA HIS A 826 21.88 -35.68 49.01
C HIS A 826 21.08 -35.09 47.83
N PRO A 827 20.79 -33.77 47.77
CA PRO A 827 20.09 -33.16 46.63
C PRO A 827 20.85 -33.30 45.30
N ARG A 828 22.18 -33.10 45.28
CA ARG A 828 23.01 -33.21 44.06
C ARG A 828 23.07 -34.64 43.52
N THR A 829 23.08 -35.62 44.41
CA THR A 829 23.09 -37.04 44.02
C THR A 829 21.73 -37.45 43.43
N ILE A 830 20.63 -36.94 43.99
CA ILE A 830 19.28 -37.12 43.40
C ILE A 830 19.18 -36.45 42.03
N GLU A 831 19.66 -35.22 41.89
CA GLU A 831 19.65 -34.47 40.63
C GLU A 831 20.44 -35.19 39.52
N ARG A 832 21.62 -35.74 39.83
CA ARG A 832 22.44 -36.52 38.88
C ARG A 832 21.73 -37.79 38.41
N HIS A 833 21.12 -38.56 39.32
CA HIS A 833 20.37 -39.77 38.95
C HIS A 833 19.07 -39.45 38.22
N ALA A 834 18.42 -38.31 38.51
CA ALA A 834 17.24 -37.85 37.79
C ALA A 834 17.58 -37.38 36.37
N ARG A 835 18.68 -36.64 36.17
CA ARG A 835 19.16 -36.21 34.85
C ARG A 835 19.54 -37.38 33.95
N MET A 836 20.25 -38.38 34.51
CA MET A 836 20.58 -39.62 33.80
C MET A 836 19.33 -40.45 33.44
N LEU A 837 18.27 -40.41 34.27
CA LEU A 837 16.99 -41.07 33.95
C LEU A 837 16.24 -40.35 32.82
N MET A 838 16.27 -39.01 32.80
CA MET A 838 15.64 -38.20 31.76
C MET A 838 16.33 -38.40 30.40
N GLU A 839 17.66 -38.39 30.34
CA GLU A 839 18.41 -38.69 29.10
C GLU A 839 18.07 -40.09 28.53
N LEU A 840 18.01 -41.12 29.38
CA LEU A 840 17.60 -42.48 28.97
C LEU A 840 16.15 -42.56 28.48
N ILE A 841 15.25 -41.75 29.04
CA ILE A 841 13.85 -41.69 28.61
C ILE A 841 13.75 -40.97 27.27
N ASP A 842 14.40 -39.83 27.11
CA ASP A 842 14.39 -39.05 25.87
C ASP A 842 14.95 -39.87 24.71
N GLU A 843 16.07 -40.58 24.90
CA GLU A 843 16.66 -41.44 23.87
C GLU A 843 15.81 -42.69 23.55
N VAL A 844 15.11 -43.28 24.53
CA VAL A 844 14.16 -44.39 24.30
C VAL A 844 12.89 -43.90 23.62
N VAL A 845 12.42 -42.69 23.93
CA VAL A 845 11.30 -42.04 23.23
C VAL A 845 11.70 -41.75 21.78
N GLU A 846 12.91 -41.25 21.53
CA GLU A 846 13.42 -40.96 20.20
C GLU A 846 13.60 -42.23 19.36
N PHE A 847 14.07 -43.34 19.96
CA PHE A 847 14.11 -44.66 19.29
C PHE A 847 12.73 -45.31 19.10
N SER A 848 11.81 -45.17 20.06
CA SER A 848 10.48 -45.82 20.03
C SER A 848 9.42 -45.08 19.22
N ARG A 849 9.62 -43.78 18.94
CA ARG A 849 8.66 -42.98 18.17
C ARG A 849 8.49 -43.43 16.72
N GLY A 850 9.37 -44.27 16.16
CA GLY A 850 9.24 -44.68 14.76
C GLY A 850 9.27 -43.50 13.76
N GLU A 851 9.60 -42.29 14.23
CA GLU A 851 9.64 -41.06 13.44
C GLU A 851 10.84 -41.00 12.50
N LEU A 852 11.73 -42.01 12.52
CA LEU A 852 12.79 -42.22 11.54
C LEU A 852 12.34 -43.00 10.28
N THR A 853 11.09 -43.47 10.24
CA THR A 853 10.52 -44.06 9.01
C THR A 853 10.00 -43.01 8.02
N ASP A 854 9.72 -41.78 8.47
CA ASP A 854 9.16 -40.65 7.69
C ASP A 854 10.07 -39.39 7.67
N VAL A 855 11.38 -39.52 7.96
CA VAL A 855 12.32 -38.38 7.81
C VAL A 855 12.47 -38.06 6.32
N LEU A 856 11.73 -37.05 5.87
CA LEU A 856 11.98 -36.35 4.61
C LEU A 856 13.28 -35.57 4.76
N LEU A 857 14.26 -35.83 3.90
CA LEU A 857 15.43 -34.97 3.75
C LEU A 857 14.96 -33.66 3.11
N GLU A 858 15.37 -32.54 3.67
CA GLU A 858 15.09 -31.20 3.13
C GLU A 858 16.42 -30.62 2.59
N PRO A 859 16.89 -31.07 1.40
CA PRO A 859 18.10 -30.51 0.82
C PRO A 859 17.86 -29.04 0.46
N ALA A 860 18.82 -28.18 0.80
CA ALA A 860 18.79 -26.77 0.47
C ALA A 860 20.19 -26.32 0.02
N PRO A 861 20.30 -25.34 -0.89
CA PRO A 861 21.58 -24.78 -1.29
C PRO A 861 22.22 -24.04 -0.09
N GLY A 862 23.49 -24.30 0.18
CA GLY A 862 24.21 -23.64 1.25
C GLY A 862 25.73 -23.70 1.10
N TYR A 863 26.42 -22.80 1.80
CA TYR A 863 27.88 -22.66 1.72
C TYR A 863 28.59 -23.75 2.52
N LEU A 864 29.33 -24.61 1.81
CA LEU A 864 29.96 -25.79 2.40
C LEU A 864 31.10 -25.41 3.35
N HIS A 865 31.97 -24.47 2.95
CA HIS A 865 33.15 -24.11 3.74
C HIS A 865 32.79 -23.54 5.12
N ARG A 866 31.82 -22.62 5.20
CA ARG A 866 31.38 -22.08 6.50
C ARG A 866 30.80 -23.17 7.39
N PHE A 867 29.94 -24.03 6.85
CA PHE A 867 29.37 -25.15 7.60
C PHE A 867 30.45 -26.09 8.19
N LEU A 868 31.47 -26.44 7.40
CA LEU A 868 32.57 -27.29 7.87
C LEU A 868 33.41 -26.61 8.95
N HIS A 869 33.63 -25.29 8.82
CA HIS A 869 34.31 -24.50 9.84
C HIS A 869 33.52 -24.46 11.16
N GLU A 870 32.21 -24.23 11.11
CA GLU A 870 31.35 -24.25 12.30
C GLU A 870 31.36 -25.63 12.99
N ALA A 871 31.27 -26.71 12.21
CA ALA A 871 31.36 -28.06 12.75
C ALA A 871 32.73 -28.35 13.39
N ALA A 872 33.81 -27.82 12.80
CA ALA A 872 35.15 -27.94 13.34
C ALA A 872 35.34 -27.13 14.64
N GLU A 873 34.75 -25.94 14.75
CA GLU A 873 34.74 -25.12 15.96
C GLU A 873 33.98 -25.80 17.11
N GLU A 874 32.79 -26.33 16.83
CA GLU A 874 32.02 -27.15 17.79
C GLU A 874 32.85 -28.38 18.24
N GLY A 875 33.46 -29.08 17.29
CA GLY A 875 34.36 -30.20 17.55
C GLY A 875 35.57 -29.83 18.41
N ALA A 876 36.16 -28.64 18.20
CA ALA A 876 37.32 -28.17 18.94
C ALA A 876 36.98 -27.91 20.42
N LEU A 877 35.82 -27.31 20.68
CA LEU A 877 35.31 -27.10 22.04
C LEU A 877 35.07 -28.45 22.75
N LEU A 878 34.46 -29.41 22.05
CA LEU A 878 34.24 -30.77 22.56
C LEU A 878 35.57 -31.47 22.85
N ALA A 879 36.55 -31.39 21.94
CA ALA A 879 37.88 -31.95 22.13
C ALA A 879 38.60 -31.35 23.35
N GLN A 880 38.51 -30.02 23.53
CA GLN A 880 39.13 -29.31 24.64
C GLN A 880 38.55 -29.74 26.00
N SER A 881 37.27 -30.12 26.07
CA SER A 881 36.62 -30.58 27.32
C SER A 881 37.32 -31.79 27.96
N ASN A 882 37.98 -32.63 27.14
CA ASN A 882 38.77 -33.78 27.59
C ASN A 882 40.27 -33.61 27.29
N ASN A 883 40.72 -32.37 27.08
CA ASN A 883 42.11 -31.98 26.83
C ASN A 883 42.72 -32.66 25.59
N ASN A 884 41.91 -32.90 24.55
CA ASN A 884 42.34 -33.43 23.26
C ASN A 884 42.71 -32.30 22.29
N ARG A 885 43.58 -32.59 21.31
CA ARG A 885 43.87 -31.70 20.18
C ARG A 885 43.03 -32.11 18.97
N LEU A 886 42.34 -31.17 18.34
CA LEU A 886 41.65 -31.39 17.06
C LEU A 886 42.51 -30.82 15.91
N ASP A 887 42.91 -31.67 14.98
CA ASP A 887 43.55 -31.29 13.72
C ASP A 887 42.52 -31.37 12.59
N VAL A 888 42.35 -30.30 11.82
CA VAL A 888 41.32 -30.20 10.77
C VAL A 888 41.99 -30.09 9.40
N SER A 889 41.54 -30.90 8.44
CA SER A 889 42.03 -30.92 7.06
C SER A 889 40.85 -30.85 6.10
N ILE A 890 40.63 -29.67 5.53
CA ILE A 890 39.56 -29.38 4.57
C ILE A 890 40.21 -29.20 3.20
N GLY A 891 39.76 -29.96 2.18
CA GLY A 891 40.28 -29.88 0.82
C GLY A 891 40.09 -28.51 0.18
N ILE A 892 41.05 -28.07 -0.63
CA ILE A 892 41.00 -26.78 -1.34
C ILE A 892 40.05 -26.83 -2.54
N ASP A 893 39.87 -28.01 -3.14
CA ASP A 893 39.03 -28.24 -4.33
C ASP A 893 37.55 -28.49 -4.00
N LEU A 894 37.10 -28.13 -2.80
CA LEU A 894 35.70 -28.26 -2.41
C LEU A 894 34.84 -27.20 -3.14
N PRO A 895 33.59 -27.54 -3.51
CA PRO A 895 32.68 -26.57 -4.09
C PRO A 895 32.27 -25.49 -3.07
N ALA A 896 31.98 -24.29 -3.58
CA ALA A 896 31.50 -23.16 -2.78
C ALA A 896 30.12 -23.45 -2.15
N VAL A 897 29.18 -23.90 -2.98
CA VAL A 897 27.78 -24.13 -2.62
C VAL A 897 27.34 -25.51 -3.08
N VAL A 898 26.63 -26.22 -2.20
CA VAL A 898 26.07 -27.55 -2.46
C VAL A 898 24.64 -27.62 -1.95
N GLU A 899 23.83 -28.46 -2.58
CA GLU A 899 22.46 -28.72 -2.14
C GLU A 899 22.43 -29.91 -1.17
N LEU A 900 22.20 -29.63 0.12
CA LEU A 900 22.31 -30.64 1.18
C LEU A 900 21.45 -30.28 2.41
N ASP A 901 20.97 -31.30 3.13
CA ASP A 901 20.34 -31.12 4.44
C ASP A 901 21.41 -30.88 5.51
N PHE A 902 21.82 -29.62 5.65
CA PHE A 902 22.87 -29.20 6.59
C PHE A 902 22.50 -29.48 8.05
N ARG A 903 21.22 -29.57 8.40
CA ARG A 903 20.78 -29.86 9.77
C ARG A 903 21.05 -31.32 10.12
N ARG A 904 20.70 -32.25 9.23
CA ARG A 904 20.94 -33.69 9.44
C ARG A 904 22.42 -34.03 9.37
N LEU A 905 23.17 -33.40 8.47
CA LEU A 905 24.62 -33.59 8.42
C LEU A 905 25.30 -33.06 9.69
N ARG A 906 24.86 -31.91 10.24
CA ARG A 906 25.37 -31.41 11.54
C ARG A 906 25.13 -32.40 12.66
N GLN A 907 23.95 -33.02 12.70
CA GLN A 907 23.62 -34.07 13.66
C GLN A 907 24.55 -35.28 13.53
N VAL A 908 24.88 -35.70 12.30
CA VAL A 908 25.86 -36.78 12.06
C VAL A 908 27.25 -36.38 12.56
N LEU A 909 27.75 -35.19 12.17
CA LEU A 909 29.10 -34.73 12.54
C LEU A 909 29.24 -34.49 14.04
N SER A 910 28.27 -33.87 14.70
CA SER A 910 28.29 -33.63 16.15
C SER A 910 28.28 -34.95 16.94
N ASN A 911 27.55 -35.97 16.48
CA ASN A 911 27.60 -37.30 17.09
C ASN A 911 28.97 -38.00 16.91
N LEU A 912 29.59 -37.90 15.72
CA LEU A 912 30.89 -38.51 15.46
C LEU A 912 32.03 -37.79 16.20
N LEU A 913 32.10 -36.46 16.11
CA LEU A 913 33.07 -35.62 16.81
C LEU A 913 32.89 -35.69 18.33
N GLY A 914 31.65 -35.71 18.81
CA GLY A 914 31.32 -35.89 20.22
C GLY A 914 31.75 -37.26 20.75
N ASN A 915 31.55 -38.33 19.97
CA ASN A 915 32.06 -39.66 20.32
C ASN A 915 33.59 -39.68 20.37
N ALA A 916 34.26 -39.14 19.35
CA ALA A 916 35.73 -39.04 19.34
C ALA A 916 36.23 -38.26 20.58
N ALA A 917 35.68 -37.07 20.84
CA ALA A 917 36.04 -36.25 21.98
C ALA A 917 35.78 -36.92 23.34
N LYS A 918 34.72 -37.72 23.45
CA LYS A 918 34.33 -38.43 24.67
C LYS A 918 35.23 -39.64 24.98
N TYR A 919 35.69 -40.34 23.95
CA TYR A 919 36.44 -41.59 24.09
C TYR A 919 37.96 -41.44 23.90
N THR A 920 38.42 -40.24 23.53
CA THR A 920 39.83 -39.84 23.56
C THR A 920 40.10 -38.94 24.77
N ARG A 921 41.26 -39.07 25.42
CA ARG A 921 41.72 -38.17 26.49
C ARG A 921 43.20 -37.87 26.30
N ASN A 922 43.59 -36.60 26.37
CA ASN A 922 44.96 -36.14 26.10
C ASN A 922 45.52 -36.68 24.76
N GLY A 923 44.65 -36.87 23.77
CA GLY A 923 45.00 -37.45 22.47
C GLY A 923 44.72 -36.49 21.31
N GLU A 924 44.77 -37.03 20.09
CA GLU A 924 44.53 -36.28 18.86
C GLU A 924 43.25 -36.79 18.18
N ILE A 925 42.49 -35.85 17.61
CA ILE A 925 41.32 -36.11 16.78
C ILE A 925 41.59 -35.42 15.45
N VAL A 926 41.36 -36.10 14.33
CA VAL A 926 41.57 -35.59 12.99
C VAL A 926 40.23 -35.57 12.27
N PHE A 927 39.82 -34.39 11.80
CA PHE A 927 38.64 -34.21 10.97
C PHE A 927 39.07 -33.89 9.54
N THR A 928 38.73 -34.77 8.58
CA THR A 928 39.11 -34.64 7.18
C THR A 928 37.90 -34.59 6.26
N VAL A 929 37.91 -33.65 5.30
CA VAL A 929 36.91 -33.55 4.23
C VAL A 929 37.58 -33.36 2.88
N GLU A 930 37.28 -34.25 1.92
CA GLU A 930 37.87 -34.25 0.58
C GLU A 930 36.78 -34.34 -0.50
N ALA A 931 36.99 -33.68 -1.64
CA ALA A 931 36.16 -33.84 -2.84
C ALA A 931 36.79 -34.87 -3.80
N GLN A 932 35.95 -35.71 -4.40
CA GLN A 932 36.31 -36.53 -5.55
C GLN A 932 35.45 -36.10 -6.74
N THR A 933 36.10 -35.67 -7.82
CA THR A 933 35.44 -35.18 -9.03
C THR A 933 34.60 -36.29 -9.67
N SER A 934 33.31 -36.03 -9.87
CA SER A 934 32.39 -36.90 -10.61
C SER A 934 32.44 -36.57 -12.10
N ASP A 935 32.37 -37.59 -12.97
CA ASP A 935 32.52 -37.49 -14.43
C ASP A 935 31.43 -36.64 -15.14
N LEU A 936 30.42 -36.15 -14.42
CA LEU A 936 29.20 -35.54 -14.99
C LEU A 936 29.00 -34.04 -14.72
N GLY A 937 29.96 -33.34 -14.10
CA GLY A 937 30.00 -31.86 -14.02
C GLY A 937 28.84 -31.15 -13.29
N ARG A 938 27.88 -31.89 -12.70
CA ARG A 938 26.69 -31.37 -12.00
C ARG A 938 26.53 -31.87 -10.55
N SER A 939 27.36 -32.82 -10.12
CA SER A 939 27.45 -33.31 -8.75
C SER A 939 28.90 -33.50 -8.35
N THR A 940 29.20 -33.48 -7.06
CA THR A 940 30.50 -33.86 -6.51
C THR A 940 30.32 -34.88 -5.39
N ARG A 941 31.32 -35.76 -5.20
CA ARG A 941 31.32 -36.71 -4.10
C ARG A 941 32.20 -36.19 -2.98
N LEU A 942 31.60 -35.99 -1.81
CA LEU A 942 32.29 -35.52 -0.61
C LEU A 942 32.56 -36.70 0.33
N ARG A 943 33.83 -36.83 0.76
CA ARG A 943 34.25 -37.84 1.73
C ARG A 943 34.55 -37.19 3.06
N PHE A 944 33.88 -37.65 4.12
CA PHE A 944 34.07 -37.20 5.49
C PHE A 944 34.77 -38.29 6.30
N ALA A 945 35.72 -37.92 7.14
CA ALA A 945 36.37 -38.83 8.08
C ALA A 945 36.68 -38.15 9.42
N VAL A 946 36.34 -38.83 10.51
CA VAL A 946 36.76 -38.49 11.88
C VAL A 946 37.62 -39.64 12.40
N GLU A 947 38.87 -39.35 12.72
CA GLU A 947 39.85 -40.32 13.22
C GLU A 947 40.38 -39.87 14.58
N ASP A 948 40.42 -40.77 15.56
CA ASP A 948 40.85 -40.46 16.92
C ASP A 948 41.96 -41.40 17.39
N THR A 949 42.74 -40.98 18.41
CA THR A 949 43.82 -41.80 19.01
C THR A 949 43.42 -42.47 20.33
N GLY A 950 42.12 -42.63 20.60
CA GLY A 950 41.55 -43.11 21.85
C GLY A 950 41.54 -44.63 22.02
N ILE A 951 40.48 -45.16 22.65
CA ILE A 951 40.38 -46.56 23.12
C ILE A 951 40.15 -47.61 22.02
N GLY A 952 39.81 -47.19 20.81
CA GLY A 952 39.56 -48.07 19.67
C GLY A 952 38.24 -48.82 19.67
N LEU A 953 38.06 -49.67 18.66
CA LEU A 953 36.83 -50.46 18.46
C LEU A 953 36.78 -51.76 19.29
N GLY A 954 37.90 -52.19 19.91
CA GLY A 954 38.00 -53.43 20.69
C GLY A 954 37.73 -54.71 19.89
N ASP A 955 37.45 -55.83 20.57
CA ASP A 955 37.07 -57.12 19.95
C ASP A 955 35.61 -57.13 19.44
N THR A 956 34.90 -56.00 19.58
CA THR A 956 33.52 -55.85 19.15
C THR A 956 33.54 -55.46 17.68
N GLY A 957 33.09 -56.35 16.78
CA GLY A 957 33.14 -56.10 15.34
C GLY A 957 32.43 -54.80 14.95
N ALA A 958 33.02 -54.04 14.01
CA ALA A 958 32.56 -52.72 13.58
C ALA A 958 31.07 -52.64 13.23
N GLU A 959 30.51 -53.68 12.58
CA GLU A 959 29.07 -53.74 12.24
C GLU A 959 28.17 -53.91 13.48
N THR A 960 28.67 -54.54 14.53
CA THR A 960 27.92 -54.77 15.79
C THR A 960 27.79 -53.47 16.60
N LEU A 961 28.76 -52.56 16.51
CA LEU A 961 28.72 -51.26 17.18
C LEU A 961 27.68 -50.30 16.57
N LEU A 962 27.19 -50.60 15.37
CA LEU A 962 26.13 -49.85 14.70
C LEU A 962 24.72 -50.36 15.08
N GLU A 963 24.62 -51.48 15.81
CA GLU A 963 23.34 -51.98 16.32
C GLU A 963 22.85 -51.17 17.55
N PRO A 964 21.54 -50.91 17.68
CA PRO A 964 21.02 -50.15 18.81
C PRO A 964 21.32 -50.80 20.16
N PHE A 965 21.73 -49.99 21.15
CA PHE A 965 22.04 -50.40 22.52
C PHE A 965 23.29 -51.27 22.68
N VAL A 966 24.09 -51.43 21.63
CA VAL A 966 25.37 -52.14 21.71
C VAL A 966 26.48 -51.15 22.11
N ARG A 967 27.30 -51.57 23.08
CA ARG A 967 28.48 -50.82 23.54
C ARG A 967 29.73 -51.66 23.37
N GLY A 968 30.85 -51.00 23.08
CA GLY A 968 32.15 -51.65 22.99
C GLY A 968 32.55 -52.33 24.31
N THR A 969 33.15 -53.52 24.20
CA THR A 969 33.63 -54.31 25.34
C THR A 969 34.75 -53.62 26.15
N ASN A 970 35.37 -52.60 25.57
CA ASN A 970 36.44 -51.77 26.14
C ASN A 970 35.92 -50.55 26.95
N ILE A 971 34.60 -50.43 27.20
CA ILE A 971 33.97 -49.22 27.77
C ILE A 971 33.16 -49.54 29.05
N SER A 972 33.81 -49.74 30.20
CA SER A 972 33.13 -50.06 31.48
C SER A 972 32.68 -48.84 32.29
N ASP A 973 33.47 -47.76 32.32
CA ASP A 973 33.26 -46.65 33.28
C ASP A 973 32.73 -45.34 32.67
N THR A 974 32.56 -45.27 31.35
CA THR A 974 32.03 -44.07 30.66
C THR A 974 30.51 -44.18 30.47
N PRO A 975 29.68 -43.23 30.96
CA PRO A 975 28.24 -43.26 30.75
C PRO A 975 27.88 -43.06 29.26
N GLY A 976 26.95 -43.86 28.73
CA GLY A 976 26.48 -43.80 27.35
C GLY A 976 25.50 -44.93 27.02
N SER A 977 24.56 -44.68 26.10
CA SER A 977 23.42 -45.56 25.81
C SER A 977 23.62 -46.53 24.65
N GLY A 978 24.62 -46.31 23.78
CA GLY A 978 24.84 -47.12 22.59
C GLY A 978 23.85 -46.85 21.44
N LEU A 979 23.14 -45.71 21.46
CA LEU A 979 22.18 -45.32 20.43
C LEU A 979 22.75 -44.37 19.37
N GLY A 980 23.72 -43.52 19.70
CA GLY A 980 24.22 -42.46 18.81
C GLY A 980 24.74 -42.95 17.46
N LEU A 981 25.53 -44.04 17.43
CA LEU A 981 26.05 -44.61 16.17
C LEU A 981 24.95 -45.28 15.32
N ALA A 982 23.93 -45.87 15.95
CA ALA A 982 22.79 -46.44 15.24
C ALA A 982 21.93 -45.34 14.57
N ILE A 983 21.79 -44.18 15.22
CA ILE A 983 21.13 -42.99 14.64
C ILE A 983 21.93 -42.46 13.44
N VAL A 984 23.26 -42.35 13.58
CA VAL A 984 24.14 -41.93 12.47
C VAL A 984 24.03 -42.89 11.28
N ALA A 985 24.03 -44.20 11.51
CA ALA A 985 23.90 -45.20 10.46
C ALA A 985 22.55 -45.09 9.71
N GLN A 986 21.43 -44.85 10.42
CA GLN A 986 20.12 -44.66 9.79
C GLN A 986 20.03 -43.35 8.99
N LEU A 987 20.57 -42.24 9.51
CA LEU A 987 20.57 -40.96 8.80
C LEU A 987 21.41 -41.02 7.52
N LEU A 988 22.59 -41.66 7.57
CA LEU A 988 23.44 -41.83 6.40
C LEU A 988 22.79 -42.73 5.34
N ASP A 989 22.12 -43.83 5.73
CA ASP A 989 21.40 -44.72 4.79
C ASP A 989 20.33 -43.93 4.00
N ARG A 990 19.63 -43.00 4.66
CA ARG A 990 18.67 -42.09 4.01
C ARG A 990 19.33 -41.09 3.08
N MET A 991 20.51 -40.60 3.42
CA MET A 991 21.34 -39.74 2.56
C MET A 991 22.03 -40.53 1.43
N GLY A 992 21.72 -41.82 1.25
CA GLY A 992 22.31 -42.67 0.21
C GLY A 992 23.75 -43.07 0.49
N SER A 993 24.17 -43.01 1.76
CA SER A 993 25.54 -43.22 2.23
C SER A 993 25.61 -44.30 3.30
N ARG A 994 26.80 -44.82 3.61
CA ARG A 994 27.01 -45.82 4.66
C ARG A 994 28.14 -45.37 5.57
N LEU A 995 27.95 -45.54 6.88
CA LEU A 995 29.02 -45.33 7.86
C LEU A 995 29.98 -46.51 7.82
N GLU A 996 31.26 -46.23 7.56
CA GLU A 996 32.36 -47.17 7.66
C GLU A 996 33.12 -46.94 8.95
N ALA A 997 33.28 -47.98 9.76
CA ALA A 997 34.04 -47.94 11.01
C ALA A 997 35.26 -48.86 10.91
N GLN A 998 36.45 -48.31 11.11
CA GLN A 998 37.74 -48.98 10.99
C GLN A 998 38.65 -48.63 12.18
N GLY A 999 39.68 -49.43 12.42
CA GLY A 999 40.74 -49.05 13.37
C GLY A 999 41.51 -47.83 12.84
N SER A 1000 41.89 -46.92 13.73
CA SER A 1000 42.72 -45.78 13.36
C SER A 1000 44.12 -46.25 12.92
N SER A 1001 44.70 -45.53 11.95
CA SER A 1001 46.10 -45.65 11.57
C SER A 1001 47.06 -44.99 12.58
N ARG A 1002 46.50 -44.16 13.48
CA ARG A 1002 47.19 -43.37 14.51
C ARG A 1002 46.89 -43.93 15.91
N GLY A 1003 47.61 -44.99 16.29
CA GLY A 1003 47.50 -45.58 17.62
C GLY A 1003 46.38 -46.60 17.77
N MET A 1004 45.79 -46.71 18.96
CA MET A 1004 44.73 -47.69 19.25
C MET A 1004 43.32 -47.15 18.99
N GLY A 1005 43.14 -45.96 18.40
CA GLY A 1005 41.82 -45.33 18.29
C GLY A 1005 40.98 -45.82 17.10
N SER A 1006 39.95 -45.05 16.73
CA SER A 1006 38.98 -45.44 15.70
C SER A 1006 38.90 -44.42 14.56
N ARG A 1007 38.49 -44.90 13.38
CA ARG A 1007 38.23 -44.07 12.20
C ARG A 1007 36.81 -44.35 11.72
N PHE A 1008 35.98 -43.31 11.72
CA PHE A 1008 34.63 -43.33 11.15
C PHE A 1008 34.60 -42.46 9.89
N SER A 1009 34.21 -43.04 8.75
CA SER A 1009 34.13 -42.31 7.49
C SER A 1009 32.86 -42.63 6.71
N PHE A 1010 32.40 -41.69 5.91
CA PHE A 1010 31.26 -41.85 5.02
C PHE A 1010 31.41 -40.96 3.78
N GLU A 1011 30.75 -41.34 2.69
CA GLU A 1011 30.79 -40.62 1.41
C GLU A 1011 29.37 -40.24 0.98
N ILE A 1012 29.16 -38.98 0.60
CA ILE A 1012 27.86 -38.49 0.12
C ILE A 1012 28.04 -37.84 -1.26
N GLU A 1013 27.10 -38.12 -2.16
CA GLU A 1013 27.04 -37.45 -3.46
C GLU A 1013 26.07 -36.28 -3.38
N VAL A 1014 26.55 -35.08 -3.71
CA VAL A 1014 25.78 -33.84 -3.56
C VAL A 1014 25.69 -33.08 -4.90
N PRO A 1015 24.52 -32.54 -5.25
CA PRO A 1015 24.40 -31.60 -6.37
C PRO A 1015 25.22 -30.33 -6.11
N LEU A 1016 25.82 -29.80 -7.18
CA LEU A 1016 26.42 -28.47 -7.17
C LEU A 1016 25.31 -27.43 -7.34
N ALA A 1017 25.38 -26.36 -6.56
CA ALA A 1017 24.50 -25.20 -6.67
C ALA A 1017 25.34 -23.93 -6.88
N ASP A 1018 24.72 -22.88 -7.41
CA ASP A 1018 25.38 -21.59 -7.60
C ASP A 1018 25.13 -20.67 -6.40
N GLU A 1019 26.01 -19.71 -6.17
CA GLU A 1019 25.81 -18.75 -5.07
C GLU A 1019 24.55 -17.89 -5.23
N HIS A 1020 24.03 -17.74 -6.46
CA HIS A 1020 22.74 -17.08 -6.73
C HIS A 1020 21.54 -17.87 -6.21
N ASP A 1021 21.68 -19.18 -5.98
CA ASP A 1021 20.61 -20.04 -5.47
C ASP A 1021 20.47 -19.94 -3.94
N VAL A 1022 21.43 -19.30 -3.26
CA VAL A 1022 21.38 -19.07 -1.81
C VAL A 1022 20.72 -17.71 -1.54
N GLU A 1023 19.65 -17.70 -0.75
CA GLU A 1023 18.98 -16.45 -0.37
C GLU A 1023 19.96 -15.49 0.34
N PRO A 1024 20.06 -14.21 -0.11
CA PRO A 1024 20.99 -13.24 0.44
C PRO A 1024 20.43 -12.64 1.73
N ASP A 1025 20.42 -13.41 2.82
CA ASP A 1025 19.97 -12.94 4.13
C ASP A 1025 21.19 -12.66 5.05
N LEU A 1026 21.47 -11.37 5.30
CA LEU A 1026 22.37 -10.96 6.38
C LEU A 1026 21.52 -10.80 7.65
N ALA A 1027 21.39 -11.86 8.44
CA ALA A 1027 20.69 -11.77 9.71
C ALA A 1027 21.29 -10.63 10.57
N MET A 1028 20.43 -9.73 11.06
CA MET A 1028 20.87 -8.70 12.01
C MET A 1028 21.27 -9.38 13.32
N GLY A 1029 22.58 -9.39 13.62
CA GLY A 1029 23.11 -9.88 14.88
C GLY A 1029 22.44 -9.20 16.08
N GLN A 1030 22.36 -9.92 17.20
CA GLN A 1030 21.67 -9.43 18.42
C GLN A 1030 22.40 -8.26 19.10
N ASP A 1031 23.66 -8.00 18.76
CA ASP A 1031 24.48 -6.95 19.34
C ASP A 1031 24.90 -5.90 18.28
N PRO A 1032 24.53 -4.62 18.45
CA PRO A 1032 24.96 -3.56 17.53
C PRO A 1032 26.46 -3.28 17.69
N VAL A 1033 27.22 -3.44 16.61
CA VAL A 1033 28.64 -3.04 16.55
C VAL A 1033 28.72 -1.50 16.55
N ALA A 1034 29.38 -0.90 17.53
CA ALA A 1034 29.50 0.56 17.66
C ALA A 1034 30.53 1.13 16.66
N VAL A 1035 30.15 1.25 15.38
CA VAL A 1035 30.99 1.81 14.31
C VAL A 1035 30.19 2.88 13.57
N GLU A 1036 30.69 4.10 13.54
CA GLU A 1036 30.14 5.17 12.70
C GLU A 1036 31.07 5.43 11.52
N GLY A 1037 30.52 5.29 10.30
CA GLY A 1037 31.27 5.41 9.06
C GLY A 1037 31.70 6.83 8.69
N HIS A 1038 31.19 7.89 9.36
CA HIS A 1038 31.57 9.30 9.15
C HIS A 1038 31.68 9.73 7.68
N GLY A 1039 30.88 9.17 6.77
CA GLY A 1039 30.96 9.44 5.33
C GLY A 1039 32.20 8.89 4.63
N ARG A 1040 32.99 8.03 5.27
CA ARG A 1040 34.13 7.33 4.66
C ARG A 1040 33.63 6.41 3.55
N ARG A 1041 34.34 6.39 2.42
CA ARG A 1041 33.97 5.59 1.26
C ARG A 1041 34.46 4.15 1.35
N VAL A 1042 33.59 3.21 1.02
CA VAL A 1042 33.90 1.78 0.94
C VAL A 1042 33.54 1.28 -0.46
N ILE A 1043 34.49 0.68 -1.17
CA ILE A 1043 34.21 0.06 -2.48
C ILE A 1043 33.68 -1.36 -2.23
N VAL A 1044 32.58 -1.73 -2.87
CA VAL A 1044 31.98 -3.07 -2.77
C VAL A 1044 32.02 -3.74 -4.14
N ALA A 1045 32.98 -4.64 -4.34
CA ALA A 1045 33.14 -5.45 -5.54
C ALA A 1045 32.61 -6.86 -5.28
N GLU A 1046 31.30 -7.03 -5.49
CA GLU A 1046 30.55 -8.28 -5.33
C GLU A 1046 29.86 -8.58 -6.66
N ALA A 1047 30.01 -9.79 -7.19
CA ALA A 1047 29.52 -10.14 -8.53
C ALA A 1047 27.99 -10.30 -8.55
N ASP A 1048 27.44 -10.86 -7.46
CA ASP A 1048 25.99 -11.04 -7.31
C ASP A 1048 25.29 -9.71 -7.00
N ALA A 1049 24.29 -9.35 -7.81
CA ALA A 1049 23.63 -8.07 -7.69
C ALA A 1049 22.82 -7.90 -6.39
N ALA A 1050 22.23 -8.99 -5.89
CA ALA A 1050 21.42 -8.96 -4.68
C ALA A 1050 22.29 -8.83 -3.44
N ARG A 1051 23.37 -9.61 -3.33
CA ARG A 1051 24.35 -9.48 -2.22
C ARG A 1051 25.09 -8.16 -2.23
N ARG A 1052 25.45 -7.65 -3.41
CA ARG A 1052 26.06 -6.32 -3.52
C ARG A 1052 25.14 -5.23 -2.97
N ALA A 1053 23.84 -5.29 -3.29
CA ALA A 1053 22.85 -4.35 -2.77
C ALA A 1053 22.74 -4.45 -1.23
N VAL A 1054 22.60 -5.66 -0.69
CA VAL A 1054 22.48 -5.90 0.76
C VAL A 1054 23.73 -5.42 1.53
N LEU A 1055 24.93 -5.67 1.01
CA LEU A 1055 26.18 -5.16 1.61
C LEU A 1055 26.28 -3.63 1.55
N CYS A 1056 25.88 -3.02 0.43
CA CYS A 1056 25.84 -1.57 0.30
C CYS A 1056 24.86 -0.93 1.28
N ASP A 1057 23.66 -1.49 1.42
CA ASP A 1057 22.63 -1.02 2.34
C ASP A 1057 23.08 -1.14 3.80
N LEU A 1058 23.71 -2.27 4.17
CA LEU A 1058 24.31 -2.45 5.49
C LEU A 1058 25.34 -1.34 5.77
N LEU A 1059 26.33 -1.16 4.90
CA LEU A 1059 27.38 -0.15 5.09
C LEU A 1059 26.83 1.28 5.15
N ASN A 1060 25.86 1.61 4.28
CA ASN A 1060 25.20 2.91 4.28
C ASN A 1060 24.42 3.15 5.59
N GLY A 1061 23.78 2.11 6.13
CA GLY A 1061 23.09 2.16 7.43
C GLY A 1061 24.01 2.50 8.60
N TYR A 1062 25.28 2.09 8.54
CA TYR A 1062 26.32 2.44 9.53
C TYR A 1062 27.05 3.76 9.19
N GLY A 1063 26.58 4.53 8.22
CA GLY A 1063 27.12 5.86 7.89
C GLY A 1063 28.34 5.88 6.97
N PHE A 1064 28.67 4.75 6.32
CA PHE A 1064 29.66 4.71 5.24
C PHE A 1064 29.04 5.16 3.92
N GLN A 1065 29.87 5.61 2.98
CA GLN A 1065 29.46 5.83 1.59
C GLN A 1065 29.90 4.63 0.75
N SER A 1066 29.02 3.65 0.57
CA SER A 1066 29.34 2.49 -0.25
C SER A 1066 29.32 2.82 -1.75
N VAL A 1067 30.25 2.27 -2.51
CA VAL A 1067 30.36 2.43 -3.96
C VAL A 1067 30.33 1.04 -4.60
N PRO A 1068 29.23 0.63 -5.24
CA PRO A 1068 29.12 -0.68 -5.86
C PRO A 1068 29.94 -0.77 -7.14
N VAL A 1069 30.62 -1.90 -7.35
CA VAL A 1069 31.31 -2.24 -8.60
C VAL A 1069 30.66 -3.51 -9.14
N ASP A 1070 30.03 -3.40 -10.30
CA ASP A 1070 29.26 -4.48 -10.94
C ASP A 1070 30.02 -5.21 -12.05
N SER A 1071 31.16 -4.66 -12.49
CA SER A 1071 31.93 -5.17 -13.60
C SER A 1071 33.40 -4.77 -13.49
N ALA A 1072 34.29 -5.58 -14.06
CA ALA A 1072 35.73 -5.35 -14.00
C ALA A 1072 36.20 -4.06 -14.73
N ASN A 1073 35.31 -3.44 -15.51
CA ASN A 1073 35.51 -2.15 -16.21
C ASN A 1073 34.87 -0.95 -15.49
N GLY A 1074 34.03 -1.16 -14.47
CA GLY A 1074 33.36 -0.11 -13.70
C GLY A 1074 34.28 0.73 -12.78
N LEU A 1075 35.60 0.65 -12.99
CA LEU A 1075 36.61 1.32 -12.17
C LEU A 1075 36.96 2.73 -12.68
N ASP A 1076 36.50 3.10 -13.88
CA ASP A 1076 36.77 4.40 -14.49
C ASP A 1076 35.98 5.52 -13.78
N GLY A 1077 36.66 6.28 -12.92
CA GLY A 1077 36.08 7.40 -12.16
C GLY A 1077 36.30 7.35 -10.64
N LEU A 1078 36.80 6.22 -10.10
CA LEU A 1078 37.02 6.03 -8.66
C LEU A 1078 38.25 6.80 -8.09
N GLU A 1079 39.08 7.39 -8.94
CA GLU A 1079 40.35 8.04 -8.57
C GLU A 1079 40.18 9.43 -7.94
N ALA A 1080 39.00 10.06 -8.06
CA ALA A 1080 38.78 11.43 -7.58
C ALA A 1080 38.84 11.57 -6.05
N THR A 1081 38.75 10.48 -5.28
CA THR A 1081 38.94 10.49 -3.82
C THR A 1081 39.19 9.09 -3.27
N ARG A 1082 40.25 8.91 -2.48
CA ARG A 1082 40.72 7.59 -2.02
C ARG A 1082 39.74 6.94 -1.02
N PRO A 1083 39.30 5.68 -1.20
CA PRO A 1083 38.43 4.98 -0.26
C PRO A 1083 39.18 4.56 1.01
N ALA A 1084 38.42 4.30 2.09
CA ALA A 1084 38.94 3.83 3.37
C ALA A 1084 39.12 2.30 3.41
N LEU A 1085 38.27 1.55 2.70
CA LEU A 1085 38.27 0.09 2.66
C LEU A 1085 37.74 -0.39 1.31
N ILE A 1086 38.20 -1.56 0.86
CA ILE A 1086 37.66 -2.28 -0.29
C ILE A 1086 37.13 -3.62 0.20
N ILE A 1087 35.87 -3.94 -0.08
CA ILE A 1087 35.30 -5.27 0.09
C ILE A 1087 35.24 -5.90 -1.29
N ALA A 1088 35.90 -7.04 -1.49
CA ALA A 1088 36.00 -7.67 -2.79
C ALA A 1088 35.87 -9.19 -2.72
N GLU A 1089 35.15 -9.73 -3.70
CA GLU A 1089 35.09 -11.16 -3.99
C GLU A 1089 36.45 -11.67 -4.51
N HIS A 1090 36.90 -12.81 -4.00
CA HIS A 1090 38.13 -13.45 -4.48
C HIS A 1090 37.94 -14.18 -5.82
N ARG A 1091 36.81 -14.89 -5.99
CA ARG A 1091 36.45 -15.59 -7.22
C ARG A 1091 35.37 -14.82 -7.99
N TRP A 1092 35.77 -14.11 -9.04
CA TRP A 1092 34.83 -13.41 -9.91
C TRP A 1092 34.44 -14.28 -11.12
N PRO A 1093 33.15 -14.43 -11.46
CA PRO A 1093 32.74 -15.27 -12.60
C PRO A 1093 33.42 -14.85 -13.91
N GLY A 1094 34.13 -15.79 -14.54
CA GLY A 1094 34.77 -15.58 -15.86
C GLY A 1094 36.14 -14.89 -15.84
N GLU A 1095 36.72 -14.61 -14.67
CA GLU A 1095 38.07 -14.06 -14.50
C GLU A 1095 38.97 -15.04 -13.70
N GLU A 1096 40.28 -14.89 -13.78
CA GLU A 1096 41.22 -15.67 -12.96
C GLU A 1096 41.03 -15.34 -11.46
N GLU A 1097 41.28 -16.32 -10.58
CA GLU A 1097 41.16 -16.15 -9.13
C GLU A 1097 42.02 -14.99 -8.63
N GLY A 1098 41.44 -14.11 -7.82
CA GLY A 1098 42.13 -12.93 -7.31
C GLY A 1098 42.44 -11.84 -8.33
N ALA A 1099 42.08 -11.98 -9.62
CA ALA A 1099 42.38 -10.99 -10.65
C ALA A 1099 41.74 -9.62 -10.36
N VAL A 1100 40.51 -9.60 -9.83
CA VAL A 1100 39.79 -8.37 -9.43
C VAL A 1100 40.51 -7.69 -8.26
N ILE A 1101 40.90 -8.46 -7.24
CA ILE A 1101 41.65 -7.96 -6.08
C ILE A 1101 43.03 -7.43 -6.50
N ALA A 1102 43.75 -8.13 -7.38
CA ALA A 1102 45.05 -7.70 -7.89
C ALA A 1102 44.93 -6.39 -8.68
N ARG A 1103 43.88 -6.24 -9.49
CA ARG A 1103 43.59 -5.03 -10.26
C ARG A 1103 43.25 -3.84 -9.35
N LEU A 1104 42.39 -4.07 -8.34
CA LEU A 1104 42.02 -3.08 -7.33
C LEU A 1104 43.24 -2.65 -6.49
N SER A 1105 44.05 -3.60 -6.04
CA SER A 1105 45.25 -3.36 -5.23
C SER A 1105 46.34 -2.60 -6.01
N LYS A 1106 46.48 -2.88 -7.32
CA LYS A 1106 47.40 -2.15 -8.20
C LYS A 1106 46.94 -0.71 -8.44
N ARG A 1107 45.63 -0.46 -8.54
CA ARG A 1107 45.06 0.86 -8.83
C ARG A 1107 44.93 1.73 -7.58
N LEU A 1108 44.71 1.13 -6.41
CA LEU A 1108 44.59 1.78 -5.11
C LEU A 1108 45.61 1.22 -4.11
N PRO A 1109 46.92 1.45 -4.31
CA PRO A 1109 47.95 0.90 -3.44
C PRO A 1109 47.79 1.44 -2.01
N GLY A 1110 47.86 0.55 -1.01
CA GLY A 1110 47.83 0.91 0.42
C GLY A 1110 46.44 1.13 1.03
N VAL A 1111 45.35 0.81 0.32
CA VAL A 1111 44.01 0.70 0.91
C VAL A 1111 43.81 -0.74 1.41
N PRO A 1112 43.28 -0.96 2.63
CA PRO A 1112 43.00 -2.31 3.13
C PRO A 1112 41.90 -2.99 2.29
N VAL A 1113 42.00 -4.32 2.15
CA VAL A 1113 41.06 -5.13 1.37
C VAL A 1113 40.44 -6.22 2.24
N LEU A 1114 39.13 -6.19 2.44
CA LEU A 1114 38.36 -7.29 3.02
C LEU A 1114 37.98 -8.26 1.91
N MET A 1115 38.52 -9.47 1.96
CA MET A 1115 38.11 -10.57 1.08
C MET A 1115 36.83 -11.19 1.62
N PHE A 1116 35.70 -10.94 0.97
CA PHE A 1116 34.42 -11.55 1.32
C PHE A 1116 34.10 -12.64 0.29
N THR A 1117 34.34 -13.92 0.64
CA THR A 1117 34.42 -15.03 -0.33
C THR A 1117 33.75 -16.30 0.18
N ALA A 1118 33.19 -17.12 -0.72
CA ALA A 1118 32.64 -18.43 -0.37
C ALA A 1118 33.71 -19.52 -0.23
N VAL A 1119 34.83 -19.38 -0.94
CA VAL A 1119 35.95 -20.33 -0.94
C VAL A 1119 37.21 -19.60 -0.48
N PRO A 1120 37.96 -20.14 0.50
CA PRO A 1120 39.22 -19.54 0.92
C PRO A 1120 40.28 -19.65 -0.21
N PRO A 1121 41.13 -18.63 -0.40
CA PRO A 1121 42.19 -18.65 -1.41
C PRO A 1121 43.27 -19.69 -1.08
N ALA A 1122 43.94 -20.21 -2.11
CA ALA A 1122 45.05 -21.14 -1.92
C ALA A 1122 46.22 -20.48 -1.14
N PRO A 1123 46.97 -21.24 -0.30
CA PRO A 1123 48.04 -20.68 0.54
C PRO A 1123 49.16 -19.94 -0.21
N ALA A 1124 49.37 -20.23 -1.50
CA ALA A 1124 50.38 -19.57 -2.34
C ALA A 1124 49.95 -18.16 -2.80
N ASP A 1125 48.65 -17.95 -3.02
CA ASP A 1125 48.07 -16.68 -3.50
C ASP A 1125 47.79 -15.67 -2.39
N ALA A 1126 47.77 -16.12 -1.13
CA ALA A 1126 47.69 -15.28 0.07
C ALA A 1126 48.90 -14.33 0.23
N SER A 1127 49.96 -14.49 -0.58
CA SER A 1127 51.19 -13.69 -0.53
C SER A 1127 51.08 -12.31 -1.19
N HIS A 1128 49.97 -12.00 -1.87
CA HIS A 1128 49.85 -10.79 -2.71
C HIS A 1128 49.34 -9.51 -2.03
N SER A 1129 49.00 -9.52 -0.74
CA SER A 1129 48.63 -8.29 -0.01
C SER A 1129 48.85 -8.43 1.49
N THR A 1130 49.79 -7.67 2.05
CA THR A 1130 50.07 -7.62 3.50
C THR A 1130 48.99 -6.93 4.34
N THR A 1131 47.86 -6.53 3.73
CA THR A 1131 46.77 -5.75 4.36
C THR A 1131 45.37 -6.33 4.12
N ALA A 1132 45.25 -7.63 3.78
CA ALA A 1132 43.96 -8.26 3.53
C ALA A 1132 43.46 -9.11 4.71
N GLU A 1133 42.26 -8.82 5.21
CA GLU A 1133 41.50 -9.67 6.14
C GLU A 1133 40.48 -10.49 5.33
N MET A 1134 40.13 -11.69 5.77
CA MET A 1134 39.23 -12.60 5.05
C MET A 1134 38.01 -12.94 5.89
N LEU A 1135 36.85 -12.99 5.24
CA LEU A 1135 35.58 -13.35 5.84
C LEU A 1135 34.81 -14.31 4.90
N LEU A 1136 34.38 -15.47 5.43
CA LEU A 1136 33.72 -16.53 4.65
C LEU A 1136 32.20 -16.37 4.61
N LYS A 1137 31.60 -16.57 3.44
CA LYS A 1137 30.14 -16.57 3.26
C LYS A 1137 29.49 -17.87 3.80
N PRO A 1138 28.29 -17.81 4.41
CA PRO A 1138 27.59 -16.60 4.84
C PRO A 1138 28.25 -16.02 6.11
N SER A 1139 28.12 -14.72 6.29
CA SER A 1139 28.46 -14.05 7.54
C SER A 1139 27.27 -13.20 7.96
N ASP A 1140 27.08 -12.99 9.25
CA ASP A 1140 26.03 -12.08 9.72
C ASP A 1140 26.48 -10.60 9.62
N ALA A 1141 25.53 -9.68 9.80
CA ALA A 1141 25.82 -8.25 9.74
C ALA A 1141 26.85 -7.79 10.80
N ALA A 1142 26.86 -8.43 11.97
CA ALA A 1142 27.76 -8.06 13.07
C ALA A 1142 29.20 -8.53 12.78
N GLU A 1143 29.40 -9.69 12.17
CA GLU A 1143 30.70 -10.21 11.73
C GLU A 1143 31.31 -9.31 10.64
N VAL A 1144 30.51 -8.93 9.64
CA VAL A 1144 30.93 -8.01 8.56
C VAL A 1144 31.34 -6.66 9.16
N MET A 1145 30.47 -6.05 9.98
CA MET A 1145 30.75 -4.72 10.57
C MET A 1145 31.90 -4.73 11.57
N SER A 1146 32.09 -5.82 12.32
CA SER A 1146 33.23 -5.98 13.23
C SER A 1146 34.55 -6.05 12.47
N CYS A 1147 34.57 -6.71 11.31
CA CYS A 1147 35.74 -6.76 10.43
C CYS A 1147 36.03 -5.38 9.84
N VAL A 1148 35.00 -4.70 9.33
CA VAL A 1148 35.11 -3.31 8.82
C VAL A 1148 35.65 -2.37 9.90
N ALA A 1149 35.20 -2.50 11.15
CA ALA A 1149 35.69 -1.72 12.29
C ALA A 1149 37.20 -1.86 12.49
N ARG A 1150 37.68 -3.11 12.58
CA ARG A 1150 39.09 -3.45 12.83
C ARG A 1150 40.01 -2.92 11.73
N MET A 1151 39.57 -3.00 10.48
CA MET A 1151 40.38 -2.58 9.34
C MET A 1151 40.44 -1.05 9.17
N ILE A 1152 39.45 -0.32 9.67
CA ILE A 1152 39.33 1.14 9.48
C ILE A 1152 39.89 1.94 10.67
N ASP A 1153 39.89 1.40 11.89
CA ASP A 1153 40.47 2.04 13.08
C ASP A 1153 41.28 1.03 13.94
N PRO A 1154 42.58 0.83 13.64
CA PRO A 1154 43.41 -0.17 14.33
C PRO A 1154 43.85 0.24 15.75
N SER A 1155 43.24 1.27 16.36
CA SER A 1155 43.66 1.82 17.65
C SER A 1155 43.26 0.99 18.88
N ASP A 1156 42.44 -0.05 18.72
CA ASP A 1156 42.14 -1.04 19.77
C ASP A 1156 43.01 -2.29 19.62
N GLY A 1157 44.16 -2.28 20.30
CA GLY A 1157 45.21 -3.30 20.26
C GLY A 1157 44.84 -4.63 20.93
N GLN A 1158 43.85 -5.35 20.39
CA GLN A 1158 43.68 -6.78 20.61
C GLN A 1158 43.83 -7.55 19.30
N SER A 1159 45.06 -7.96 19.01
CA SER A 1159 45.34 -8.95 17.98
C SER A 1159 44.78 -10.30 18.40
N HIS A 1160 43.52 -10.59 18.03
CA HIS A 1160 43.09 -11.98 17.92
C HIS A 1160 43.76 -12.56 16.67
N PRO A 1161 44.54 -13.65 16.76
CA PRO A 1161 45.06 -14.30 15.57
C PRO A 1161 43.88 -14.70 14.68
N SER A 1162 43.92 -14.35 13.39
CA SER A 1162 42.92 -14.80 12.43
C SER A 1162 42.82 -16.33 12.54
N PRO A 1163 41.63 -16.91 12.83
CA PRO A 1163 41.46 -18.35 12.87
C PRO A 1163 41.66 -19.00 11.48
N PHE A 1164 41.81 -18.18 10.44
CA PHE A 1164 41.99 -18.59 9.04
C PHE A 1164 43.44 -18.51 8.53
N ALA A 1165 44.44 -18.46 9.41
CA ALA A 1165 45.85 -18.56 8.98
C ALA A 1165 46.16 -20.01 8.52
N PRO A 1166 46.62 -20.23 7.27
CA PRO A 1166 46.97 -21.58 6.81
C PRO A 1166 48.13 -22.14 7.65
N ALA A 1167 48.00 -23.42 8.04
CA ALA A 1167 49.02 -24.14 8.79
C ALA A 1167 50.38 -24.03 8.07
N ARG A 1168 51.42 -23.54 8.77
CA ARG A 1168 52.79 -23.53 8.25
C ARG A 1168 53.18 -24.96 7.86
N PRO A 1169 53.73 -25.20 6.65
CA PRO A 1169 54.24 -26.52 6.31
C PRO A 1169 55.34 -26.90 7.29
N ALA A 1170 55.18 -28.07 7.93
CA ALA A 1170 56.17 -28.61 8.85
C ALA A 1170 57.52 -28.69 8.13
N SER A 1171 58.51 -27.99 8.69
CA SER A 1171 59.90 -28.08 8.20
C SER A 1171 60.34 -29.54 8.26
N PRO A 1172 60.99 -30.08 7.20
CA PRO A 1172 61.49 -31.45 7.25
C PRO A 1172 62.49 -31.57 8.41
N PRO A 1173 62.42 -32.60 9.27
CA PRO A 1173 63.44 -32.81 10.28
C PRO A 1173 64.79 -33.01 9.60
N ALA A 1174 65.76 -32.21 10.06
CA ALA A 1174 67.13 -32.21 9.59
C ALA A 1174 67.70 -33.63 9.49
N LYS A 1175 68.19 -33.98 8.29
CA LYS A 1175 69.11 -35.10 8.11
C LYS A 1175 70.51 -34.67 8.53
N ASP A 1176 71.18 -35.63 9.17
CA ASP A 1176 72.61 -35.76 9.41
C ASP A 1176 73.19 -34.90 10.54
N GLY A 1177 73.97 -35.42 11.48
CA GLY A 1177 74.55 -36.75 11.63
C GLY A 1177 75.46 -36.75 12.86
N ARG A 1178 75.89 -37.93 13.32
CA ARG A 1178 77.11 -38.03 14.14
C ARG A 1178 78.33 -37.61 13.30
N PRO A 1179 79.42 -37.16 13.94
CA PRO A 1179 80.38 -36.24 13.35
C PRO A 1179 81.43 -36.92 12.45
N ALA A 1180 81.83 -36.18 11.41
CA ALA A 1180 83.22 -35.91 11.04
C ALA A 1180 83.28 -34.51 10.41
#